data_AF-A0A1C6CV30-F1
#
_entry.id   AF-A0A1C6CV30-F1
#
_cell.length_a   1.000
_cell.length_b   1.000
_cell.length_c   1.000
_cell.angle_alpha   90.00
_cell.angle_beta   90.00
_cell.angle_gamma   90.00
#
_symmetry.space_group_name_H-M   'P 1'
#
loop_
_entity.id
_entity.type
_entity.pdbx_description
1 polymer ?
#
loop_
_entity_poly.entity_id
_entity_poly.type
_entity_poly.pdbx_seq_one_letter_code
_entity_poly.pdbx_strand_id
1 'polypeptide(L)'
;MDKKFYAHTRPINENGVERTEYQLLSDHERGVGTLCGQFAEAFGAQAEGHEAGVHHDDGKATAAFQHRLLDNGPKVDHATAGARNIMLSNNLLLAACVMGHHSGLPDLGSINDPEGTPTFTGRIKKWGTPAIPPLDPGYPIPPVRLPQRPVTKPSLSESFRTRMLYSCLVDADYLDTERFMKGDMPRGTGDSLETLLTRLQAKLNAWDNPTSALNKLRQQILQACVSVAANPKGIYTLTVPTGGGKTTSSLAFALHHAVEHGMKRVIYVVPYTSIIEQNADVFRGILGDENVLEHHSGVQFENDEENGNPDPKALAAENWDSPLVITTAVQFFESMYANRSSQCRKLHNLANSVIIFDEAQMLPLCHLMPCVAAIGALVEQFGATAVLCTATQPVLGDLIQRFAPSHTVSEICPQIPFYFDKFRRVTFRQVGVLEDDALAELLCAHEQVLCIVNSRKAAQSIFSKLPEEGSFHLSTLMVPAHRRTVLEEIRRRLNDGLPCRVVSTSLVEAGVDIDFPAVYRELAGLDSILQAAGRCNREGKRAAEDSIVTIFRRTEKAPPLFGQAIGATNIALDNNADPASPQTMENYFHELRKLNGSAIDKIGVIDAFERGRGGSLYPFRTIAENFRMIDNDTRTVYIPWKDGSELIERLCDGACSKKLYRQLGQYAVQVYDAHFQALYDAGALQTADETDALDDRSAILRDLSLYDEKTGLSLKADSGQAFFG
;
A
#
# COMPACT_ATOMS: atom_id res chain seq x y z
N MET A 1 43.93 30.89 -9.48
CA MET A 1 43.29 29.76 -8.78
C MET A 1 41.96 29.54 -9.45
N ASP A 2 41.71 28.34 -9.95
CA ASP A 2 40.39 28.01 -10.51
C ASP A 2 39.35 28.16 -9.41
N LYS A 3 38.27 28.88 -9.73
CA LYS A 3 37.16 29.12 -8.81
C LYS A 3 36.48 27.77 -8.53
N LYS A 4 36.46 27.35 -7.26
CA LYS A 4 35.82 26.09 -6.84
C LYS A 4 34.38 26.35 -6.45
N PHE A 5 33.51 25.38 -6.75
CA PHE A 5 32.11 25.34 -6.35
C PHE A 5 31.85 24.05 -5.61
N TYR A 6 31.09 24.13 -4.53
CA TYR A 6 30.82 23.01 -3.63
C TYR A 6 29.32 22.70 -3.61
N ALA A 7 28.99 21.41 -3.56
CA ALA A 7 27.61 20.93 -3.43
C ALA A 7 27.22 20.73 -1.97
N HIS A 8 28.12 20.15 -1.18
CA HIS A 8 27.90 19.77 0.22
C HIS A 8 29.15 20.04 1.08
N THR A 9 28.92 20.20 2.37
CA THR A 9 29.95 20.33 3.39
C THR A 9 29.64 19.38 4.54
N ARG A 10 30.68 18.79 5.16
CA ARG A 10 30.53 18.01 6.39
C ARG A 10 31.61 18.41 7.41
N PRO A 11 31.27 18.52 8.70
CA PRO A 11 32.29 18.65 9.74
C PRO A 11 33.02 17.31 9.91
N ILE A 12 34.34 17.36 10.01
CA ILE A 12 35.20 16.22 10.34
C ILE A 12 36.09 16.60 11.53
N ASN A 13 36.42 15.62 12.36
CA ASN A 13 37.37 15.80 13.44
C ASN A 13 38.59 14.93 13.15
N GLU A 14 39.68 15.56 12.70
CA GLU A 14 40.95 14.89 12.44
C GLU A 14 41.93 15.24 13.56
N ASN A 15 42.29 14.25 14.38
CA ASN A 15 43.26 14.40 15.47
C ASN A 15 42.90 15.50 16.50
N GLY A 16 41.61 15.68 16.80
CA GLY A 16 41.14 16.69 17.75
C GLY A 16 41.01 18.09 17.17
N VAL A 17 41.18 18.26 15.85
CA VAL A 17 40.97 19.52 15.14
C VAL A 17 39.71 19.41 14.28
N GLU A 18 38.72 20.25 14.57
CA GLU A 18 37.54 20.38 13.70
C GLU A 18 37.94 21.03 12.37
N ARG A 19 37.57 20.36 11.29
CA ARG A 19 37.72 20.85 9.91
C ARG A 19 36.41 20.65 9.17
N THR A 20 36.25 21.37 8.07
CA THR A 20 35.14 21.15 7.14
C THR A 20 35.70 20.46 5.90
N GLU A 21 35.11 19.32 5.56
CA GLU A 21 35.32 18.68 4.28
C GLU A 21 34.27 19.17 3.28
N TYR A 22 34.68 19.28 2.02
CA TYR A 22 33.86 19.85 0.96
C TYR A 22 33.73 18.88 -0.19
N GLN A 23 32.51 18.63 -0.64
CA GLN A 23 32.24 17.92 -1.89
C GLN A 23 32.20 18.92 -3.04
N LEU A 24 33.05 18.73 -4.05
CA LEU A 24 33.01 19.55 -5.27
C LEU A 24 31.69 19.31 -6.01
N LEU A 25 31.11 20.40 -6.53
CA LEU A 25 29.85 20.34 -7.29
C LEU A 25 29.95 19.38 -8.48
N SER A 26 31.04 19.45 -9.23
CA SER A 26 31.30 18.58 -10.38
C SER A 26 31.45 17.10 -10.03
N ASP A 27 31.89 16.79 -8.79
CA ASP A 27 32.01 15.40 -8.34
C ASP A 27 30.64 14.85 -7.95
N HIS A 28 29.84 15.65 -7.25
CA HIS A 28 28.46 15.32 -6.91
C HIS A 28 27.59 15.12 -8.16
N GLU A 29 27.59 16.08 -9.09
CA GLU A 29 26.83 15.98 -10.35
C GLU A 29 27.18 14.71 -11.15
N ARG A 30 28.47 14.36 -11.20
CA ARG A 30 28.96 13.13 -11.86
C ARG A 30 28.56 11.86 -11.10
N GLY A 31 28.63 11.88 -9.77
CA GLY A 31 28.20 10.77 -8.91
C GLY A 31 26.71 10.48 -9.08
N VAL A 32 25.88 11.53 -8.96
CA VAL A 32 24.43 11.46 -9.16
C VAL A 32 24.08 11.07 -10.59
N GLY A 33 24.74 11.64 -11.60
CA GLY A 33 24.56 11.26 -13.00
C GLY A 33 24.86 9.78 -13.26
N THR A 34 25.93 9.26 -12.68
CA THR A 34 26.31 7.84 -12.84
C THR A 34 25.27 6.92 -12.21
N LEU A 35 24.87 7.18 -10.96
CA LEU A 35 23.88 6.38 -10.24
C LEU A 35 22.49 6.47 -10.90
N CYS A 36 22.03 7.67 -11.22
CA CYS A 36 20.74 7.89 -11.84
C CYS A 36 20.65 7.19 -13.21
N GLY A 37 21.73 7.25 -14.01
CA GLY A 37 21.84 6.51 -15.27
C GLY A 37 21.75 5.00 -15.07
N GLN A 38 22.47 4.44 -14.09
CA GLN A 38 22.43 3.00 -13.76
C GLN A 38 21.04 2.53 -13.33
N PHE A 39 20.32 3.32 -12.53
CA PHE A 39 18.94 3.00 -12.15
C PHE A 39 18.00 3.03 -13.36
N ALA A 40 18.16 4.03 -14.23
CA ALA A 40 17.32 4.24 -15.40
C ALA A 40 17.59 3.24 -16.54
N GLU A 41 18.74 2.56 -16.54
CA GLU A 41 19.10 1.52 -17.51
C GLU A 41 18.08 0.37 -17.54
N ALA A 42 17.49 0.03 -16.38
CA ALA A 42 16.53 -1.07 -16.25
C ALA A 42 15.26 -0.92 -17.13
N PHE A 43 14.99 0.28 -17.62
CA PHE A 43 13.86 0.58 -18.51
C PHE A 43 14.29 1.44 -19.72
N GLY A 44 15.55 1.30 -20.14
CA GLY A 44 16.06 1.92 -21.36
C GLY A 44 16.08 3.45 -21.33
N ALA A 45 16.35 4.05 -20.17
CA ALA A 45 16.39 5.50 -20.00
C ALA A 45 17.71 5.99 -19.39
N GLN A 46 18.79 5.22 -19.59
CA GLN A 46 20.11 5.48 -19.01
C GLN A 46 20.62 6.89 -19.33
N ALA A 47 20.49 7.34 -20.59
CA ALA A 47 20.91 8.67 -21.01
C ALA A 47 20.08 9.77 -20.32
N GLU A 48 18.75 9.64 -20.28
CA GLU A 48 17.91 10.63 -19.57
C GLU A 48 18.21 10.69 -18.07
N GLY A 49 18.41 9.52 -17.44
CA GLY A 49 18.79 9.46 -16.02
C GLY A 49 20.14 10.15 -15.77
N HIS A 50 21.15 9.83 -16.60
CA HIS A 50 22.48 10.43 -16.49
C HIS A 50 22.42 11.96 -16.60
N GLU A 51 21.77 12.47 -17.63
CA GLU A 51 21.70 13.91 -17.88
C GLU A 51 20.86 14.64 -16.82
N ALA A 52 19.79 14.03 -16.31
CA ALA A 52 19.08 14.58 -15.17
C ALA A 52 19.98 14.71 -13.94
N GLY A 53 20.78 13.68 -13.63
CA GLY A 53 21.69 13.71 -12.48
C GLY A 53 22.85 14.69 -12.64
N VAL A 54 23.44 14.79 -13.82
CA VAL A 54 24.52 15.76 -14.10
C VAL A 54 24.04 17.20 -13.95
N HIS A 55 22.80 17.50 -14.36
CA HIS A 55 22.31 18.87 -14.40
C HIS A 55 21.46 19.28 -13.21
N HIS A 56 21.12 18.37 -12.29
CA HIS A 56 20.08 18.66 -11.29
C HIS A 56 20.39 19.85 -10.40
N ASP A 57 21.69 20.09 -10.17
CA ASP A 57 22.24 21.01 -9.20
C ASP A 57 23.06 22.14 -9.83
N ASP A 58 22.97 22.35 -11.15
CA ASP A 58 23.72 23.41 -11.85
C ASP A 58 23.59 24.79 -11.15
N GLY A 59 22.45 25.08 -10.50
CA GLY A 59 22.20 26.32 -9.76
C GLY A 59 23.03 26.52 -8.49
N LYS A 60 23.69 25.46 -8.01
CA LYS A 60 24.68 25.57 -6.92
C LYS A 60 25.94 26.33 -7.38
N ALA A 61 26.17 26.44 -8.69
CA ALA A 61 27.19 27.29 -9.29
C ALA A 61 26.79 28.78 -9.35
N THR A 62 26.22 29.31 -8.27
CA THR A 62 25.89 30.73 -8.11
C THR A 62 26.54 31.29 -6.84
N ALA A 63 26.91 32.57 -6.87
CA ALA A 63 27.48 33.22 -5.68
C ALA A 63 26.52 33.16 -4.47
N ALA A 64 25.22 33.28 -4.73
CA ALA A 64 24.19 33.24 -3.70
C ALA A 64 24.09 31.84 -3.03
N PHE A 65 24.18 30.76 -3.80
CA PHE A 65 24.20 29.41 -3.23
C PHE A 65 25.50 29.12 -2.47
N GLN A 66 26.66 29.50 -3.02
CA GLN A 66 27.93 29.30 -2.31
C GLN A 66 27.96 30.08 -0.98
N HIS A 67 27.41 31.30 -0.95
CA HIS A 67 27.22 32.07 0.29
C HIS A 67 26.25 31.38 1.27
N ARG A 68 25.17 30.77 0.76
CA ARG A 68 24.27 29.95 1.58
C ARG A 68 24.99 28.77 2.22
N LEU A 69 25.82 28.05 1.45
CA LEU A 69 26.50 26.84 1.88
C LEU A 69 27.67 27.13 2.83
N LEU A 70 28.47 28.16 2.55
CA LEU A 70 29.72 28.45 3.25
C LEU A 70 29.53 29.40 4.44
N ASP A 71 28.59 30.35 4.34
CA ASP A 71 28.44 31.45 5.30
C ASP A 71 27.05 31.48 5.95
N ASN A 72 26.27 30.41 5.85
CA ASN A 72 24.89 30.33 6.36
C ASN A 72 23.95 31.43 5.84
N GLY A 73 24.16 31.88 4.60
CA GLY A 73 23.29 32.85 3.92
C GLY A 73 21.81 32.41 3.76
N PRO A 74 20.97 33.23 3.11
CA PRO A 74 19.55 32.92 2.91
C PRO A 74 19.33 31.74 1.94
N LYS A 75 18.20 31.03 2.07
CA LYS A 75 17.82 29.97 1.12
C LYS A 75 17.64 30.54 -0.28
N VAL A 76 18.12 29.81 -1.28
CA VAL A 76 18.03 30.17 -2.71
C VAL A 76 17.46 29.00 -3.51
N ASP A 77 16.82 29.30 -4.64
CA ASP A 77 16.41 28.25 -5.60
C ASP A 77 17.61 27.88 -6.47
N HIS A 78 18.10 26.65 -6.32
CA HIS A 78 19.19 26.11 -7.13
C HIS A 78 18.70 25.11 -8.21
N ALA A 79 17.46 24.61 -8.11
CA ALA A 79 16.93 23.59 -9.01
C ALA A 79 16.50 24.17 -10.38
N THR A 80 16.09 25.44 -10.44
CA THR A 80 15.55 26.05 -11.67
C THR A 80 16.59 26.18 -12.78
N ALA A 81 17.87 26.38 -12.42
CA ALA A 81 18.95 26.52 -13.39
C ALA A 81 19.20 25.23 -14.18
N GLY A 82 19.30 24.10 -13.48
CA GLY A 82 19.42 22.78 -14.09
C GLY A 82 18.24 22.44 -15.00
N ALA A 83 17.03 22.73 -14.52
CA ALA A 83 15.82 22.53 -15.31
C ALA A 83 15.82 23.36 -16.61
N ARG A 84 16.33 24.60 -16.54
CA ARG A 84 16.49 25.46 -17.71
C ARG A 84 17.45 24.86 -18.74
N ASN A 85 18.57 24.30 -18.28
CA ASN A 85 19.57 23.67 -19.15
C ASN A 85 19.00 22.45 -19.87
N ILE A 86 18.32 21.55 -19.15
CA ILE A 86 17.60 20.42 -19.76
C ILE A 86 16.54 20.89 -20.77
N MET A 87 15.78 21.95 -20.44
CA MET A 87 14.74 22.49 -21.32
C MET A 87 15.27 22.99 -22.67
N LEU A 88 16.54 23.43 -22.76
CA LEU A 88 17.16 23.82 -24.03
C LEU A 88 17.28 22.65 -25.03
N SER A 89 17.28 21.41 -24.54
CA SER A 89 17.22 20.19 -25.35
C SER A 89 15.78 19.74 -25.69
N ASN A 90 14.76 20.57 -25.37
CA ASN A 90 13.34 20.28 -25.61
C ASN A 90 12.81 19.05 -24.85
N ASN A 91 13.38 18.78 -23.65
CA ASN A 91 13.02 17.67 -22.76
C ASN A 91 12.26 18.18 -21.52
N LEU A 92 11.04 18.68 -21.71
CA LEU A 92 10.26 19.38 -20.68
C LEU A 92 9.98 18.53 -19.42
N LEU A 93 9.63 17.26 -19.60
CA LEU A 93 9.30 16.36 -18.47
C LEU A 93 10.53 16.03 -17.63
N LEU A 94 11.69 15.85 -18.26
CA LEU A 94 12.96 15.66 -17.55
C LEU A 94 13.38 16.92 -16.79
N ALA A 95 13.17 18.10 -17.41
CA ALA A 95 13.37 19.38 -16.73
C ALA A 95 12.47 19.51 -15.49
N ALA A 96 11.23 18.99 -15.53
CA ALA A 96 10.35 18.97 -14.37
C ALA A 96 10.86 18.05 -13.25
N CYS A 97 11.49 16.90 -13.58
CA CYS A 97 12.18 16.06 -12.61
C CYS A 97 13.29 16.85 -11.89
N VAL A 98 14.15 17.52 -12.68
CA VAL A 98 15.24 18.35 -12.14
C VAL A 98 14.69 19.49 -11.28
N MET A 99 13.69 20.23 -11.74
CA MET A 99 13.12 21.33 -10.95
C MET A 99 12.51 20.85 -9.62
N GLY A 100 11.99 19.61 -9.61
CA GLY A 100 11.26 19.02 -8.50
C GLY A 100 12.11 18.27 -7.48
N HIS A 101 13.41 18.03 -7.70
CA HIS A 101 14.19 17.04 -6.92
C HIS A 101 14.14 17.22 -5.39
N HIS A 102 13.99 18.44 -4.89
CA HIS A 102 13.74 18.70 -3.46
C HIS A 102 12.27 19.02 -3.11
N SER A 103 11.53 19.67 -4.01
CA SER A 103 10.17 20.16 -3.73
C SER A 103 9.07 19.13 -4.05
N GLY A 104 9.40 18.02 -4.70
CA GLY A 104 8.44 17.18 -5.39
C GLY A 104 8.21 17.61 -6.84
N LEU A 105 7.78 16.65 -7.66
CA LEU A 105 7.33 16.90 -9.03
C LEU A 105 6.21 17.94 -9.04
N PRO A 106 6.39 19.08 -9.74
CA PRO A 106 5.37 20.10 -9.84
C PRO A 106 4.32 19.72 -10.89
N ASP A 107 3.14 20.31 -10.81
CA ASP A 107 2.26 20.40 -11.98
C ASP A 107 3.00 21.19 -13.07
N LEU A 108 2.92 20.79 -14.35
CA LEU A 108 3.60 21.58 -15.39
C LEU A 108 3.01 22.97 -15.54
N GLY A 109 1.71 23.11 -15.25
CA GLY A 109 1.00 24.37 -15.33
C GLY A 109 0.61 24.74 -16.77
N SER A 110 0.35 26.03 -16.96
CA SER A 110 -0.03 26.63 -18.23
C SER A 110 0.87 27.81 -18.58
N ILE A 111 0.97 28.14 -19.87
CA ILE A 111 1.67 29.34 -20.36
C ILE A 111 1.16 30.64 -19.71
N ASN A 112 -0.09 30.62 -19.24
CA ASN A 112 -0.75 31.75 -18.58
C ASN A 112 -0.43 31.86 -17.09
N ASP A 113 0.30 30.91 -16.50
CA ASP A 113 0.60 30.93 -15.07
C ASP A 113 1.43 32.17 -14.70
N PRO A 114 1.03 32.95 -13.68
CA PRO A 114 1.83 34.07 -13.20
C PRO A 114 3.23 33.63 -12.76
N GLU A 115 4.19 34.55 -12.84
CA GLU A 115 5.54 34.33 -12.32
C GLU A 115 5.49 33.90 -10.84
N GLY A 116 6.20 32.83 -10.50
CA GLY A 116 6.29 32.33 -9.13
C GLY A 116 5.14 31.45 -8.66
N THR A 117 4.13 31.20 -9.50
CA THR A 117 3.12 30.16 -9.25
C THR A 117 3.84 28.81 -9.02
N PRO A 118 3.38 27.96 -8.08
CA PRO A 118 4.05 26.69 -7.72
C PRO A 118 3.84 25.58 -8.78
N THR A 119 3.92 25.94 -10.05
CA THR A 119 3.95 25.06 -11.23
C THR A 119 5.32 25.15 -11.89
N PHE A 120 5.65 24.21 -12.78
CA PHE A 120 6.88 24.31 -13.57
C PHE A 120 6.93 25.62 -14.36
N THR A 121 5.84 25.95 -15.06
CA THR A 121 5.76 27.16 -15.90
C THR A 121 5.83 28.45 -15.09
N GLY A 122 5.22 28.50 -13.92
CA GLY A 122 5.32 29.66 -13.02
C GLY A 122 6.74 29.85 -12.47
N ARG A 123 7.41 28.76 -12.09
CA ARG A 123 8.78 28.79 -11.55
C ARG A 123 9.82 29.15 -12.60
N ILE A 124 9.76 28.57 -13.80
CA ILE A 124 10.76 28.81 -14.85
C ILE A 124 10.79 30.28 -15.31
N LYS A 125 9.67 31.01 -15.19
CA LYS A 125 9.59 32.45 -15.50
C LYS A 125 10.48 33.32 -14.62
N LYS A 126 10.87 32.85 -13.43
CA LYS A 126 11.82 33.56 -12.55
C LYS A 126 13.27 33.46 -13.03
N TRP A 127 13.58 32.60 -13.98
CA TRP A 127 14.93 32.45 -14.51
C TRP A 127 15.46 33.78 -15.10
N GLY A 128 16.65 34.19 -14.68
CA GLY A 128 17.29 35.44 -15.14
C GLY A 128 16.80 36.70 -14.42
N THR A 129 15.88 36.57 -13.46
CA THR A 129 15.54 37.65 -12.53
C THR A 129 16.57 37.72 -11.38
N PRO A 130 16.62 38.81 -10.58
CA PRO A 130 17.46 38.84 -9.38
C PRO A 130 17.19 37.70 -8.38
N ALA A 131 15.99 37.10 -8.42
CA ALA A 131 15.65 35.96 -7.55
C ALA A 131 16.34 34.66 -7.99
N ILE A 132 16.63 34.49 -9.28
CA ILE A 132 17.34 33.33 -9.85
C ILE A 132 18.35 33.87 -10.88
N PRO A 133 19.51 34.38 -10.41
CA PRO A 133 20.51 34.97 -11.29
C PRO A 133 21.16 33.90 -12.20
N PRO A 134 21.76 34.30 -13.33
CA PRO A 134 22.53 33.40 -14.18
C PRO A 134 23.67 32.70 -13.42
N LEU A 135 24.05 31.53 -13.94
CA LEU A 135 25.16 30.74 -13.42
C LEU A 135 26.49 31.47 -13.56
N ASP A 136 27.42 31.16 -12.65
CA ASP A 136 28.75 31.75 -12.68
C ASP A 136 29.50 31.29 -13.94
N PRO A 137 30.03 32.21 -14.78
CA PRO A 137 30.75 31.83 -16.00
C PRO A 137 32.01 30.99 -15.75
N GLY A 138 32.53 30.98 -14.52
CA GLY A 138 33.67 30.14 -14.12
C GLY A 138 33.34 28.67 -13.91
N TYR A 139 32.05 28.27 -13.93
CA TYR A 139 31.63 26.88 -13.85
C TYR A 139 31.28 26.33 -15.25
N PRO A 140 32.06 25.36 -15.78
CA PRO A 140 31.78 24.79 -17.10
C PRO A 140 30.62 23.79 -17.01
N ILE A 141 29.43 24.22 -17.44
CA ILE A 141 28.26 23.33 -17.53
C ILE A 141 28.43 22.43 -18.76
N PRO A 142 28.37 21.09 -18.60
CA PRO A 142 28.44 20.20 -19.75
C PRO A 142 27.23 20.41 -20.68
N PRO A 143 27.37 20.21 -22.01
CA PRO A 143 26.23 20.29 -22.90
C PRO A 143 25.31 19.09 -22.68
N VAL A 144 23.99 19.30 -22.66
CA VAL A 144 23.00 18.23 -22.54
C VAL A 144 23.03 17.35 -23.79
N ARG A 145 23.24 16.03 -23.63
CA ARG A 145 23.39 15.07 -24.73
C ARG A 145 22.19 14.14 -24.86
N LEU A 146 21.02 14.70 -25.14
CA LEU A 146 19.78 13.95 -25.33
C LEU A 146 19.18 14.17 -26.71
N PRO A 147 18.50 13.16 -27.29
CA PRO A 147 17.56 13.42 -28.37
C PRO A 147 16.43 14.33 -27.86
N GLN A 148 15.88 15.15 -28.74
CA GLN A 148 14.73 15.99 -28.39
C GLN A 148 13.48 15.12 -28.19
N ARG A 149 12.76 15.32 -27.09
CA ARG A 149 11.49 14.63 -26.78
C ARG A 149 10.39 15.64 -26.42
N PRO A 150 9.91 16.44 -27.39
CA PRO A 150 8.87 17.43 -27.13
C PRO A 150 7.59 16.78 -26.62
N VAL A 151 6.93 17.45 -25.67
CA VAL A 151 5.56 17.11 -25.27
C VAL A 151 4.59 17.60 -26.35
N THR A 152 4.24 16.73 -27.29
CA THR A 152 3.28 17.02 -28.36
C THR A 152 1.83 16.81 -27.92
N LYS A 153 1.59 15.76 -27.12
CA LYS A 153 0.31 15.45 -26.49
C LYS A 153 0.56 14.86 -25.10
N PRO A 154 -0.24 15.24 -24.08
CA PRO A 154 -0.19 14.58 -22.78
C PRO A 154 -0.55 13.10 -22.91
N SER A 155 0.20 12.23 -22.24
CA SER A 155 -0.08 10.80 -22.17
C SER A 155 0.18 10.25 -20.77
N LEU A 156 -0.61 9.25 -20.38
CA LEU A 156 -0.43 8.57 -19.11
C LEU A 156 0.94 7.87 -19.01
N SER A 157 1.38 7.27 -20.11
CA SER A 157 2.66 6.57 -20.25
C SER A 157 3.88 7.47 -19.96
N GLU A 158 3.86 8.72 -20.44
CA GLU A 158 4.91 9.69 -20.13
C GLU A 158 4.85 10.16 -18.67
N SER A 159 3.66 10.18 -18.05
CA SER A 159 3.52 10.52 -16.63
C SER A 159 4.20 9.48 -15.73
N PHE A 160 4.10 8.19 -16.06
CA PHE A 160 4.80 7.13 -15.33
C PHE A 160 6.30 7.16 -15.60
N ARG A 161 6.72 7.33 -16.86
CA ARG A 161 8.16 7.45 -17.20
C ARG A 161 8.81 8.62 -16.47
N THR A 162 8.13 9.75 -16.38
CA THR A 162 8.59 10.94 -15.64
C THR A 162 8.78 10.62 -14.16
N ARG A 163 7.83 9.94 -13.51
CA ARG A 163 7.97 9.52 -12.11
C ARG A 163 9.10 8.51 -11.88
N MET A 164 9.31 7.59 -12.82
CA MET A 164 10.42 6.63 -12.75
C MET A 164 11.78 7.33 -12.88
N LEU A 165 11.92 8.27 -13.82
CA LEU A 165 13.14 9.09 -13.94
C LEU A 165 13.35 10.01 -12.74
N TYR A 166 12.28 10.62 -12.23
CA TYR A 166 12.32 11.40 -11.00
C TYR A 166 12.78 10.55 -9.82
N SER A 167 12.25 9.32 -9.70
CA SER A 167 12.67 8.34 -8.69
C SER A 167 14.16 8.02 -8.76
N CYS A 168 14.69 7.74 -9.97
CA CYS A 168 16.12 7.53 -10.17
C CYS A 168 16.94 8.76 -9.71
N LEU A 169 16.52 9.97 -10.10
CA LEU A 169 17.22 11.20 -9.76
C LEU A 169 17.26 11.43 -8.25
N VAL A 170 16.10 11.38 -7.59
CA VAL A 170 16.05 11.64 -6.16
C VAL A 170 16.78 10.55 -5.37
N ASP A 171 16.70 9.27 -5.76
CA ASP A 171 17.44 8.26 -5.01
C ASP A 171 18.94 8.39 -5.22
N ALA A 172 19.40 8.72 -6.43
CA ALA A 172 20.80 8.97 -6.72
C ALA A 172 21.37 10.18 -5.95
N ASP A 173 20.65 11.29 -5.88
CA ASP A 173 21.02 12.49 -5.09
C ASP A 173 21.15 12.15 -3.60
N TYR A 174 20.15 11.45 -3.05
CA TYR A 174 20.19 11.03 -1.65
C TYR A 174 21.34 10.06 -1.35
N LEU A 175 21.61 9.09 -2.23
CA LEU A 175 22.68 8.11 -2.03
C LEU A 175 24.08 8.70 -2.18
N ASP A 176 24.29 9.61 -3.14
CA ASP A 176 25.57 10.30 -3.29
C ASP A 176 25.84 11.24 -2.09
N THR A 177 24.82 12.00 -1.68
CA THR A 177 24.89 12.85 -0.48
C THR A 177 25.12 12.02 0.78
N GLU A 178 24.42 10.90 0.95
CA GLU A 178 24.60 9.98 2.09
C GLU A 178 26.01 9.44 2.14
N ARG A 179 26.55 9.00 1.00
CA ARG A 179 27.92 8.49 0.89
C ARG A 179 28.94 9.56 1.27
N PHE A 180 28.75 10.79 0.82
CA PHE A 180 29.60 11.90 1.25
C PHE A 180 29.44 12.18 2.74
N MET A 181 28.25 12.14 3.31
CA MET A 181 28.03 12.50 4.72
C MET A 181 28.50 11.42 5.70
N LYS A 182 28.24 10.14 5.41
CA LYS A 182 28.38 9.02 6.34
C LYS A 182 29.34 7.93 5.90
N GLY A 183 29.82 7.97 4.65
CA GLY A 183 30.59 6.89 4.05
C GLY A 183 29.70 5.79 3.48
N ASP A 184 30.29 4.61 3.23
CA ASP A 184 29.55 3.48 2.66
C ASP A 184 28.60 2.87 3.72
N MET A 185 27.32 2.79 3.39
CA MET A 185 26.26 2.26 4.26
C MET A 185 25.94 0.79 3.91
N PRO A 186 25.52 -0.04 4.88
CA PRO A 186 25.10 -1.41 4.62
C PRO A 186 23.74 -1.44 3.88
N ARG A 187 23.78 -1.33 2.55
CA ARG A 187 22.63 -1.47 1.64
C ARG A 187 22.82 -2.69 0.73
N GLY A 188 21.73 -3.25 0.19
CA GLY A 188 21.78 -4.46 -0.65
C GLY A 188 22.21 -5.73 0.08
N THR A 189 21.98 -5.85 1.39
CA THR A 189 22.47 -6.96 2.24
C THR A 189 21.65 -8.26 2.12
N GLY A 190 20.98 -8.47 0.99
CA GLY A 190 20.21 -9.68 0.72
C GLY A 190 20.97 -10.67 -0.17
N ASP A 191 20.62 -11.94 -0.06
CA ASP A 191 21.10 -12.98 -0.97
C ASP A 191 20.59 -12.77 -2.39
N SER A 192 21.29 -13.37 -3.37
CA SER A 192 20.84 -13.39 -4.76
C SER A 192 19.55 -14.19 -4.92
N LEU A 193 18.75 -13.88 -5.95
CA LEU A 193 17.50 -14.60 -6.22
C LEU A 193 17.73 -16.10 -6.48
N GLU A 194 18.88 -16.50 -7.01
CA GLU A 194 19.27 -17.91 -7.18
C GLU A 194 19.44 -18.63 -5.85
N THR A 195 20.02 -17.94 -4.86
CA THR A 195 20.18 -18.47 -3.50
C THR A 195 18.81 -18.56 -2.81
N LEU A 196 17.96 -17.54 -2.97
CA LEU A 196 16.58 -17.58 -2.47
C LEU A 196 15.76 -18.70 -3.11
N LEU A 197 15.91 -18.92 -4.42
CA LEU A 197 15.30 -20.03 -5.13
C LEU A 197 15.76 -21.38 -4.57
N THR A 198 17.05 -21.51 -4.25
CA THR A 198 17.60 -22.73 -3.61
C THR A 198 16.99 -22.97 -2.23
N ARG A 199 16.87 -21.92 -1.40
CA ARG A 199 16.20 -22.01 -0.07
C ARG A 199 14.74 -22.41 -0.21
N LEU A 200 14.02 -21.80 -1.16
CA LEU A 200 12.64 -22.18 -1.48
C LEU A 200 12.57 -23.66 -1.89
N GLN A 201 13.40 -24.11 -2.83
CA GLN A 201 13.41 -25.51 -3.30
C GLN A 201 13.65 -26.49 -2.16
N ALA A 202 14.57 -26.20 -1.24
CA ALA A 202 14.79 -27.03 -0.06
C ALA A 202 13.51 -27.17 0.80
N LYS A 203 12.74 -26.08 0.95
CA LYS A 203 11.44 -26.11 1.63
C LYS A 203 10.40 -26.91 0.86
N LEU A 204 10.32 -26.73 -0.45
CA LEU A 204 9.36 -27.45 -1.30
C LEU A 204 9.62 -28.95 -1.32
N ASN A 205 10.89 -29.39 -1.33
CA ASN A 205 11.27 -30.80 -1.26
C ASN A 205 10.80 -31.47 0.04
N ALA A 206 10.70 -30.71 1.15
CA ALA A 206 10.15 -31.24 2.41
C ALA A 206 8.64 -31.52 2.34
N TRP A 207 7.96 -31.06 1.29
CA TRP A 207 6.55 -31.32 1.01
C TRP A 207 6.35 -32.38 -0.08
N ASP A 208 7.42 -33.00 -0.56
CA ASP A 208 7.31 -34.13 -1.47
C ASP A 208 6.60 -35.31 -0.81
N ASN A 209 5.91 -36.10 -1.64
CA ASN A 209 5.09 -37.23 -1.22
C ASN A 209 3.90 -36.87 -0.30
N PRO A 210 3.02 -35.95 -0.71
CA PRO A 210 1.85 -35.58 0.09
C PRO A 210 0.91 -36.77 0.32
N THR A 211 0.59 -37.02 1.58
CA THR A 211 -0.25 -38.15 2.01
C THR A 211 -1.75 -37.86 1.88
N SER A 212 -2.19 -36.63 2.12
CA SER A 212 -3.60 -36.23 2.03
C SER A 212 -4.01 -35.82 0.61
N ALA A 213 -5.28 -36.04 0.26
CA ALA A 213 -5.84 -35.62 -1.03
C ALA A 213 -5.71 -34.10 -1.26
N LEU A 214 -5.89 -33.31 -0.21
CA LEU A 214 -5.74 -31.85 -0.25
C LEU A 214 -4.30 -31.42 -0.58
N ASN A 215 -3.31 -32.05 0.06
CA ASN A 215 -1.91 -31.69 -0.18
C ASN A 215 -1.43 -32.14 -1.57
N LYS A 216 -2.00 -33.22 -2.14
CA LYS A 216 -1.78 -33.60 -3.55
C LYS A 216 -2.27 -32.51 -4.51
N LEU A 217 -3.44 -31.92 -4.26
CA LEU A 217 -3.96 -30.81 -5.07
C LEU A 217 -3.08 -29.55 -4.94
N ARG A 218 -2.65 -29.21 -3.72
CA ARG A 218 -1.70 -28.10 -3.49
C ARG A 218 -0.39 -28.31 -4.25
N GLN A 219 0.14 -29.53 -4.27
CA GLN A 219 1.35 -29.86 -5.02
C GLN A 219 1.14 -29.71 -6.53
N GLN A 220 -0.03 -30.09 -7.07
CA GLN A 220 -0.34 -29.87 -8.49
C GLN A 220 -0.36 -28.38 -8.86
N ILE A 221 -0.99 -27.54 -8.03
CA ILE A 221 -1.03 -26.08 -8.23
C ILE A 221 0.39 -25.49 -8.18
N LEU A 222 1.19 -25.92 -7.19
CA LEU A 222 2.60 -25.52 -7.08
C LEU A 222 3.40 -25.92 -8.32
N GLN A 223 3.25 -27.14 -8.82
CA GLN A 223 3.97 -27.61 -10.01
C GLN A 223 3.56 -26.84 -11.27
N ALA A 224 2.28 -26.48 -11.40
CA ALA A 224 1.80 -25.62 -12.48
C ALA A 224 2.47 -24.23 -12.42
N CYS A 225 2.56 -23.64 -11.22
CA CYS A 225 3.26 -22.37 -11.00
C CYS A 225 4.74 -22.43 -11.42
N VAL A 226 5.46 -23.49 -11.01
CA VAL A 226 6.86 -23.68 -11.40
C VAL A 226 7.01 -23.89 -12.91
N SER A 227 6.10 -24.65 -13.54
CA SER A 227 6.16 -24.93 -14.98
C SER A 227 5.88 -23.69 -15.84
N VAL A 228 4.93 -22.84 -15.44
CA VAL A 228 4.55 -21.64 -16.19
C VAL A 228 5.58 -20.51 -16.01
N ALA A 229 6.41 -20.58 -14.97
CA ALA A 229 7.45 -19.59 -14.70
C ALA A 229 8.48 -19.41 -15.83
N ALA A 230 8.63 -20.39 -16.73
CA ALA A 230 9.50 -20.28 -17.91
C ALA A 230 8.90 -19.49 -19.09
N ASN A 231 7.61 -19.16 -19.03
CA ASN A 231 6.95 -18.38 -20.09
C ASN A 231 7.43 -16.93 -20.10
N PRO A 232 7.34 -16.19 -21.23
CA PRO A 232 7.82 -14.82 -21.33
C PRO A 232 7.26 -13.86 -20.26
N LYS A 233 7.98 -12.78 -19.96
CA LYS A 233 7.48 -11.70 -19.08
C LYS A 233 6.13 -11.16 -19.56
N GLY A 234 5.25 -10.84 -18.63
CA GLY A 234 3.91 -10.38 -18.97
C GLY A 234 2.95 -10.30 -17.79
N ILE A 235 1.66 -10.46 -18.07
CA ILE A 235 0.60 -10.45 -17.07
C ILE A 235 0.06 -11.86 -16.90
N TYR A 236 0.07 -12.32 -15.66
CA TYR A 236 -0.41 -13.63 -15.26
C TYR A 236 -1.57 -13.51 -14.30
N THR A 237 -2.49 -14.46 -14.36
CA THR A 237 -3.50 -14.68 -13.33
C THR A 237 -3.21 -15.99 -12.61
N LEU A 238 -3.40 -15.99 -11.29
CA LEU A 238 -3.38 -17.21 -10.48
C LEU A 238 -4.73 -17.35 -9.77
N THR A 239 -5.62 -18.12 -10.39
CA THR A 239 -6.97 -18.35 -9.85
C THR A 239 -6.99 -19.62 -9.00
N VAL A 240 -6.92 -19.46 -7.69
CA VAL A 240 -6.83 -20.59 -6.76
C VAL A 240 -7.80 -20.40 -5.59
N PRO A 241 -8.68 -21.37 -5.30
CA PRO A 241 -9.59 -21.31 -4.16
C PRO A 241 -8.87 -21.09 -2.82
N THR A 242 -9.59 -20.52 -1.85
CA THR A 242 -9.08 -20.36 -0.47
C THR A 242 -8.60 -21.69 0.09
N GLY A 243 -7.39 -21.71 0.67
CA GLY A 243 -6.76 -22.93 1.17
C GLY A 243 -5.97 -23.73 0.12
N GLY A 244 -5.94 -23.30 -1.14
CA GLY A 244 -5.19 -23.94 -2.24
C GLY A 244 -3.68 -23.69 -2.25
N GLY A 245 -3.13 -22.95 -1.28
CA GLY A 245 -1.69 -22.71 -1.17
C GLY A 245 -1.17 -21.48 -1.95
N LYS A 246 -2.05 -20.53 -2.29
CA LYS A 246 -1.75 -19.29 -3.05
C LYS A 246 -0.44 -18.62 -2.66
N THR A 247 -0.25 -18.34 -1.37
CA THR A 247 0.91 -17.62 -0.85
C THR A 247 2.23 -18.26 -1.31
N THR A 248 2.46 -19.55 -1.01
CA THR A 248 3.71 -20.21 -1.41
C THR A 248 3.78 -20.51 -2.92
N SER A 249 2.67 -20.87 -3.56
CA SER A 249 2.66 -21.16 -5.00
C SER A 249 2.99 -19.91 -5.84
N SER A 250 2.46 -18.75 -5.45
CA SER A 250 2.77 -17.47 -6.09
C SER A 250 4.23 -17.04 -5.89
N LEU A 251 4.80 -17.25 -4.69
CA LEU A 251 6.22 -17.02 -4.43
C LEU A 251 7.10 -17.95 -5.28
N ALA A 252 6.69 -19.22 -5.43
CA ALA A 252 7.41 -20.18 -6.26
C ALA A 252 7.41 -19.77 -7.73
N PHE A 253 6.26 -19.38 -8.29
CA PHE A 253 6.23 -18.79 -9.63
C PHE A 253 7.19 -17.60 -9.72
N ALA A 254 7.12 -16.66 -8.78
CA ALA A 254 7.88 -15.42 -8.86
C ALA A 254 9.40 -15.63 -8.79
N LEU A 255 9.89 -16.46 -7.88
CA LEU A 255 11.33 -16.74 -7.78
C LEU A 255 11.86 -17.52 -8.99
N HIS A 256 11.12 -18.53 -9.46
CA HIS A 256 11.50 -19.25 -10.68
C HIS A 256 11.52 -18.32 -11.90
N HIS A 257 10.48 -17.50 -12.08
CA HIS A 257 10.35 -16.58 -13.21
C HIS A 257 11.39 -15.46 -13.16
N ALA A 258 11.68 -14.96 -11.96
CA ALA A 258 12.68 -13.93 -11.78
C ALA A 258 14.10 -14.42 -12.13
N VAL A 259 14.47 -15.62 -11.68
CA VAL A 259 15.77 -16.22 -12.01
C VAL A 259 15.86 -16.55 -13.50
N GLU A 260 14.82 -17.15 -14.08
CA GLU A 260 14.79 -17.51 -15.51
C GLU A 260 15.01 -16.29 -16.43
N HIS A 261 14.46 -15.13 -16.06
CA HIS A 261 14.51 -13.94 -16.91
C HIS A 261 15.39 -12.79 -16.38
N GLY A 262 16.31 -13.09 -15.45
CA GLY A 262 17.26 -12.11 -14.90
C GLY A 262 16.57 -10.87 -14.31
N MET A 263 15.47 -11.09 -13.59
CA MET A 263 14.72 -10.02 -12.92
C MET A 263 15.38 -9.67 -11.59
N LYS A 264 15.16 -8.45 -11.10
CA LYS A 264 15.93 -7.91 -9.98
C LYS A 264 15.40 -8.30 -8.60
N ARG A 265 14.07 -8.47 -8.47
CA ARG A 265 13.40 -8.71 -7.18
C ARG A 265 11.96 -9.16 -7.34
N VAL A 266 11.38 -9.57 -6.22
CA VAL A 266 9.96 -9.90 -6.06
C VAL A 266 9.29 -8.87 -5.15
N ILE A 267 8.12 -8.36 -5.53
CA ILE A 267 7.30 -7.45 -4.74
C ILE A 267 5.94 -8.09 -4.51
N TYR A 268 5.54 -8.24 -3.26
CA TYR A 268 4.29 -8.85 -2.84
C TYR A 268 3.35 -7.79 -2.26
N VAL A 269 2.27 -7.51 -2.98
CA VAL A 269 1.29 -6.47 -2.66
C VAL A 269 0.04 -7.11 -2.06
N VAL A 270 -0.25 -6.83 -0.80
CA VAL A 270 -1.47 -7.29 -0.10
C VAL A 270 -2.52 -6.17 -0.03
N PRO A 271 -3.83 -6.50 -0.01
CA PRO A 271 -4.88 -5.48 0.01
C PRO A 271 -4.98 -4.73 1.35
N TYR A 272 -4.77 -5.42 2.48
CA TYR A 272 -4.89 -4.85 3.83
C TYR A 272 -3.73 -5.28 4.73
N THR A 273 -3.52 -4.50 5.80
CA THR A 273 -2.46 -4.75 6.79
C THR A 273 -2.71 -5.98 7.65
N SER A 274 -3.94 -6.46 7.79
CA SER A 274 -4.25 -7.59 8.70
C SER A 274 -3.67 -8.94 8.27
N ILE A 275 -3.20 -9.09 7.03
CA ILE A 275 -2.60 -10.32 6.48
C ILE A 275 -1.08 -10.18 6.33
N ILE A 276 -0.53 -8.96 6.41
CA ILE A 276 0.85 -8.68 5.99
C ILE A 276 1.88 -9.36 6.89
N GLU A 277 1.68 -9.30 8.21
CA GLU A 277 2.58 -9.90 9.21
C GLU A 277 2.65 -11.43 9.04
N GLN A 278 1.49 -12.08 8.85
CA GLN A 278 1.42 -13.53 8.64
C GLN A 278 2.15 -13.97 7.35
N ASN A 279 1.93 -13.27 6.24
CA ASN A 279 2.61 -13.58 4.99
C ASN A 279 4.12 -13.29 5.10
N ALA A 280 4.50 -12.22 5.80
CA ALA A 280 5.89 -11.89 6.05
C ALA A 280 6.61 -12.99 6.84
N ASP A 281 6.00 -13.50 7.91
CA ASP A 281 6.59 -14.58 8.72
C ASP A 281 6.74 -15.88 7.93
N VAL A 282 5.77 -16.19 7.06
CA VAL A 282 5.89 -17.33 6.13
C VAL A 282 7.11 -17.14 5.22
N PHE A 283 7.27 -15.96 4.63
CA PHE A 283 8.39 -15.70 3.72
C PHE A 283 9.74 -15.66 4.45
N ARG A 284 9.83 -15.05 5.64
CA ARG A 284 11.03 -15.08 6.49
C ARG A 284 11.43 -16.51 6.84
N GLY A 285 10.46 -17.35 7.20
CA GLY A 285 10.68 -18.76 7.52
C GLY A 285 11.14 -19.63 6.33
N ILE A 286 11.00 -19.13 5.09
CA ILE A 286 11.46 -19.81 3.87
C ILE A 286 12.79 -19.21 3.39
N LEU A 287 12.89 -17.88 3.37
CA LEU A 287 13.95 -17.14 2.67
C LEU A 287 15.01 -16.55 3.60
N GLY A 288 14.81 -16.52 4.92
CA GLY A 288 15.65 -15.79 5.87
C GLY A 288 15.15 -14.37 6.12
N ASP A 289 15.31 -13.87 7.34
CA ASP A 289 14.77 -12.57 7.77
C ASP A 289 15.46 -11.38 7.08
N GLU A 290 16.74 -11.53 6.75
CA GLU A 290 17.57 -10.54 6.05
C GLU A 290 17.08 -10.24 4.62
N ASN A 291 16.35 -11.19 4.02
CA ASN A 291 15.92 -11.14 2.62
C ASN A 291 14.50 -10.60 2.42
N VAL A 292 13.77 -10.35 3.52
CA VAL A 292 12.36 -9.97 3.49
C VAL A 292 12.16 -8.59 4.11
N LEU A 293 11.81 -7.63 3.27
CA LEU A 293 11.46 -6.27 3.67
C LEU A 293 9.94 -6.13 3.77
N GLU A 294 9.43 -5.99 4.99
CA GLU A 294 8.02 -5.67 5.24
C GLU A 294 7.86 -4.15 5.38
N HIS A 295 7.19 -3.49 4.41
CA HIS A 295 7.05 -2.04 4.40
C HIS A 295 5.58 -1.61 4.24
N HIS A 296 4.98 -1.18 5.36
CA HIS A 296 3.68 -0.52 5.44
C HIS A 296 3.63 0.41 6.66
N SER A 297 2.52 1.15 6.83
CA SER A 297 2.35 2.14 7.91
C SER A 297 2.52 1.62 9.34
N GLY A 298 2.46 0.31 9.55
CA GLY A 298 2.57 -0.33 10.87
C GLY A 298 3.99 -0.78 11.24
N VAL A 299 4.91 -0.89 10.26
CA VAL A 299 6.29 -1.35 10.49
C VAL A 299 7.23 -0.16 10.58
N GLN A 300 8.08 -0.18 11.60
CA GLN A 300 9.20 0.75 11.74
C GLN A 300 10.47 -0.06 12.01
N PHE A 301 11.55 0.38 11.38
CA PHE A 301 12.89 -0.15 11.52
C PHE A 301 13.60 0.57 12.66
N GLU A 302 14.34 -0.17 13.49
CA GLU A 302 14.98 0.41 14.67
C GLU A 302 16.29 1.08 14.26
N ASN A 303 16.32 2.42 14.20
CA ASN A 303 17.60 3.12 14.17
C ASN A 303 18.14 3.14 15.59
N ASP A 304 19.21 2.39 15.82
CA ASP A 304 19.94 2.40 17.08
C ASP A 304 20.78 3.69 17.14
N GLU A 305 20.12 4.81 17.45
CA GLU A 305 20.72 6.15 17.47
C GLU A 305 21.90 6.23 18.46
N GLU A 306 21.98 5.33 19.45
CA GLU A 306 23.10 5.23 20.41
C GLU A 306 24.40 4.67 19.79
N ASN A 307 24.32 3.85 18.74
CA ASN A 307 25.49 3.20 18.11
C ASN A 307 25.87 3.77 16.73
N GLY A 308 25.07 4.69 16.18
CA GLY A 308 25.35 5.38 14.91
C GLY A 308 25.20 4.53 13.64
N ASN A 309 24.81 3.25 13.76
CA ASN A 309 24.56 2.37 12.63
C ASN A 309 23.05 2.27 12.34
N PRO A 310 22.55 2.80 11.20
CA PRO A 310 21.14 2.65 10.84
C PRO A 310 20.82 1.21 10.45
N ASP A 311 19.60 0.78 10.75
CA ASP A 311 19.09 -0.54 10.37
C ASP A 311 19.08 -0.68 8.84
N PRO A 312 19.74 -1.71 8.25
CA PRO A 312 19.74 -1.96 6.82
C PRO A 312 18.33 -2.04 6.22
N LYS A 313 17.34 -2.53 6.98
CA LYS A 313 15.95 -2.59 6.53
C LYS A 313 15.30 -1.19 6.52
N ALA A 314 15.70 -0.28 7.41
CA ALA A 314 15.28 1.12 7.36
C ALA A 314 15.73 1.77 6.06
N LEU A 315 17.01 1.56 5.72
CA LEU A 315 17.61 2.06 4.49
C LEU A 315 16.91 1.46 3.26
N ALA A 316 16.69 0.15 3.25
CA ALA A 316 16.00 -0.55 2.16
C ALA A 316 14.53 -0.13 2.02
N ALA A 317 13.86 0.31 3.09
CA ALA A 317 12.48 0.81 3.01
C ALA A 317 12.34 2.12 2.24
N GLU A 318 13.38 2.97 2.24
CA GLU A 318 13.38 4.26 1.53
C GLU A 318 13.26 4.07 0.02
N ASN A 319 13.89 3.03 -0.52
CA ASN A 319 14.00 2.79 -1.95
C ASN A 319 13.59 1.38 -2.41
N TRP A 320 13.08 0.52 -1.53
CA TRP A 320 12.74 -0.89 -1.83
C TRP A 320 13.91 -1.73 -2.38
N ASP A 321 15.08 -1.53 -1.77
CA ASP A 321 16.31 -2.25 -2.12
C ASP A 321 16.45 -3.57 -1.33
N SER A 322 15.48 -4.47 -1.49
CA SER A 322 15.49 -5.82 -0.92
C SER A 322 15.07 -6.85 -1.98
N PRO A 323 15.59 -8.11 -1.94
CA PRO A 323 15.21 -9.15 -2.90
C PRO A 323 13.72 -9.49 -2.87
N LEU A 324 13.10 -9.50 -1.68
CA LEU A 324 11.66 -9.66 -1.49
C LEU A 324 11.10 -8.49 -0.68
N VAL A 325 10.20 -7.71 -1.29
CA VAL A 325 9.49 -6.61 -0.63
C VAL A 325 8.03 -6.99 -0.45
N ILE A 326 7.50 -6.85 0.75
CA ILE A 326 6.08 -7.02 1.06
C ILE A 326 5.51 -5.65 1.42
N THR A 327 4.44 -5.25 0.75
CA THR A 327 3.81 -3.95 0.98
C THR A 327 2.30 -4.02 0.80
N THR A 328 1.62 -2.91 1.10
CA THR A 328 0.16 -2.81 0.92
C THR A 328 -0.19 -2.21 -0.44
N ALA A 329 -1.38 -2.51 -0.95
CA ALA A 329 -1.93 -1.88 -2.14
C ALA A 329 -1.99 -0.35 -2.00
N VAL A 330 -2.32 0.16 -0.80
CA VAL A 330 -2.29 1.60 -0.49
C VAL A 330 -0.90 2.19 -0.72
N GLN A 331 0.11 1.64 -0.06
CA GLN A 331 1.49 2.10 -0.19
C GLN A 331 1.98 1.99 -1.63
N PHE A 332 1.64 0.91 -2.33
CA PHE A 332 2.05 0.67 -3.71
C PHE A 332 1.42 1.67 -4.68
N PHE A 333 0.10 1.75 -4.75
CA PHE A 333 -0.60 2.58 -5.74
C PHE A 333 -0.48 4.06 -5.43
N GLU A 334 -0.51 4.50 -4.16
CA GLU A 334 -0.28 5.92 -3.85
C GLU A 334 1.15 6.34 -4.23
N SER A 335 2.15 5.45 -4.09
CA SER A 335 3.52 5.76 -4.54
C SER A 335 3.58 5.93 -6.07
N MET A 336 2.87 5.09 -6.85
CA MET A 336 2.83 5.19 -8.33
C MET A 336 2.27 6.52 -8.83
N TYR A 337 1.45 7.21 -8.02
CA TYR A 337 0.86 8.50 -8.37
C TYR A 337 1.41 9.68 -7.55
N ALA A 338 2.36 9.43 -6.65
CA ALA A 338 2.98 10.43 -5.79
C ALA A 338 3.79 11.48 -6.58
N ASN A 339 4.16 12.55 -5.86
CA ASN A 339 5.04 13.59 -6.38
C ASN A 339 6.23 13.91 -5.47
N ARG A 340 6.20 13.55 -4.18
CA ARG A 340 7.28 13.87 -3.21
C ARG A 340 8.39 12.81 -3.25
N SER A 341 9.64 13.25 -3.03
CA SER A 341 10.81 12.36 -3.02
C SER A 341 10.65 11.18 -2.06
N SER A 342 10.17 11.41 -0.83
CA SER A 342 9.96 10.37 0.18
C SER A 342 9.09 9.19 -0.26
N GLN A 343 8.13 9.43 -1.15
CA GLN A 343 7.27 8.37 -1.71
C GLN A 343 7.82 7.85 -3.04
N CYS A 344 8.43 8.71 -3.86
CA CYS A 344 8.90 8.34 -5.19
C CYS A 344 10.24 7.60 -5.20
N ARG A 345 11.12 7.76 -4.20
CA ARG A 345 12.48 7.13 -4.18
C ARG A 345 12.49 5.64 -4.49
N LYS A 346 11.43 4.92 -4.10
CA LYS A 346 11.27 3.48 -4.31
C LYS A 346 10.81 3.02 -5.71
N LEU A 347 10.28 3.93 -6.54
CA LEU A 347 9.58 3.54 -7.77
C LEU A 347 10.49 2.92 -8.82
N HIS A 348 11.70 3.42 -9.02
CA HIS A 348 12.62 2.87 -10.02
C HIS A 348 12.96 1.40 -9.74
N ASN A 349 12.90 0.97 -8.47
CA ASN A 349 13.08 -0.41 -8.07
C ASN A 349 11.87 -1.33 -8.38
N LEU A 350 10.79 -0.80 -8.94
CA LEU A 350 9.73 -1.62 -9.54
C LEU A 350 10.10 -2.13 -10.94
N ALA A 351 11.05 -1.49 -11.63
CA ALA A 351 11.47 -1.91 -12.96
C ALA A 351 12.13 -3.30 -12.92
N ASN A 352 11.88 -4.11 -13.95
CA ASN A 352 12.39 -5.46 -14.10
C ASN A 352 12.17 -6.36 -12.86
N SER A 353 10.99 -6.27 -12.24
CA SER A 353 10.61 -7.02 -11.04
C SER A 353 9.39 -7.91 -11.27
N VAL A 354 9.25 -9.00 -10.49
CA VAL A 354 7.99 -9.75 -10.44
C VAL A 354 7.11 -9.15 -9.34
N ILE A 355 5.90 -8.74 -9.68
CA ILE A 355 4.97 -8.06 -8.77
C ILE A 355 3.73 -8.91 -8.62
N ILE A 356 3.53 -9.47 -7.42
CA ILE A 356 2.36 -10.25 -7.06
C ILE A 356 1.33 -9.33 -6.40
N PHE A 357 0.13 -9.28 -6.94
CA PHE A 357 -1.03 -8.63 -6.34
C PHE A 357 -1.91 -9.71 -5.72
N ASP A 358 -1.82 -9.89 -4.41
CA ASP A 358 -2.66 -10.83 -3.68
C ASP A 358 -4.07 -10.29 -3.48
N GLU A 359 -5.05 -11.19 -3.54
CA GLU A 359 -6.48 -10.89 -3.58
C GLU A 359 -6.81 -9.69 -4.49
N ALA A 360 -6.40 -9.78 -5.77
CA ALA A 360 -6.55 -8.72 -6.78
C ALA A 360 -8.01 -8.23 -6.97
N GLN A 361 -9.00 -9.02 -6.57
CA GLN A 361 -10.41 -8.61 -6.54
C GLN A 361 -10.73 -7.52 -5.51
N MET A 362 -9.85 -7.30 -4.53
CA MET A 362 -10.00 -6.27 -3.48
C MET A 362 -9.50 -4.89 -3.91
N LEU A 363 -9.08 -4.72 -5.17
CA LEU A 363 -8.76 -3.40 -5.69
C LEU A 363 -10.00 -2.48 -5.58
N PRO A 364 -9.86 -1.27 -5.01
CA PRO A 364 -11.00 -0.41 -4.75
C PRO A 364 -11.64 0.01 -6.07
N LEU A 365 -12.95 -0.27 -6.19
CA LEU A 365 -13.67 -0.09 -7.44
C LEU A 365 -13.60 1.35 -7.96
N CYS A 366 -13.65 2.35 -7.07
CA CYS A 366 -13.56 3.77 -7.42
C CYS A 366 -12.20 4.21 -7.98
N HIS A 367 -11.16 3.38 -7.84
CA HIS A 367 -9.81 3.60 -8.37
C HIS A 367 -9.33 2.44 -9.23
N LEU A 368 -10.24 1.56 -9.69
CA LEU A 368 -9.87 0.37 -10.43
C LEU A 368 -9.13 0.71 -11.72
N MET A 369 -9.57 1.74 -12.46
CA MET A 369 -8.92 2.14 -13.71
C MET A 369 -7.49 2.64 -13.50
N PRO A 370 -7.19 3.59 -12.59
CA PRO A 370 -5.81 3.98 -12.29
C PRO A 370 -4.96 2.84 -11.70
N CYS A 371 -5.51 1.91 -10.92
CA CYS A 371 -4.77 0.74 -10.46
C CYS A 371 -4.33 -0.15 -11.63
N VAL A 372 -5.25 -0.53 -12.52
CA VAL A 372 -4.92 -1.35 -13.69
C VAL A 372 -3.98 -0.62 -14.65
N ALA A 373 -4.12 0.71 -14.79
CA ALA A 373 -3.22 1.50 -15.61
C ALA A 373 -1.78 1.51 -15.08
N ALA A 374 -1.59 1.58 -13.76
CA ALA A 374 -0.27 1.47 -13.13
C ALA A 374 0.34 0.07 -13.35
N ILE A 375 -0.46 -0.99 -13.19
CA ILE A 375 -0.02 -2.38 -13.47
C ILE A 375 0.39 -2.51 -14.94
N GLY A 376 -0.44 -2.02 -15.86
CA GLY A 376 -0.18 -2.07 -17.29
C GLY A 376 1.11 -1.34 -17.67
N ALA A 377 1.32 -0.13 -17.13
CA ALA A 377 2.55 0.64 -17.35
C ALA A 377 3.81 -0.08 -16.85
N LEU A 378 3.76 -0.76 -15.70
CA LEU A 378 4.88 -1.54 -15.15
C LEU A 378 5.32 -2.66 -16.09
N VAL A 379 4.36 -3.37 -16.69
CA VAL A 379 4.66 -4.45 -17.62
C VAL A 379 5.07 -3.89 -19.00
N GLU A 380 4.29 -2.97 -19.55
CA GLU A 380 4.45 -2.43 -20.91
C GLU A 380 5.71 -1.55 -21.06
N GLN A 381 6.11 -0.81 -20.02
CA GLN A 381 7.19 0.20 -20.12
C GLN A 381 8.42 -0.11 -19.27
N PHE A 382 8.26 -0.89 -18.19
CA PHE A 382 9.31 -1.03 -17.16
C PHE A 382 9.78 -2.49 -16.98
N GLY A 383 9.39 -3.39 -17.87
CA GLY A 383 9.89 -4.77 -17.94
C GLY A 383 9.51 -5.64 -16.75
N ALA A 384 8.48 -5.25 -15.98
CA ALA A 384 7.97 -6.05 -14.88
C ALA A 384 7.11 -7.22 -15.38
N THR A 385 6.92 -8.21 -14.50
CA THR A 385 5.90 -9.26 -14.66
C THR A 385 4.88 -9.06 -13.55
N ALA A 386 3.60 -8.99 -13.89
CA ALA A 386 2.52 -8.85 -12.91
C ALA A 386 1.78 -10.18 -12.73
N VAL A 387 1.52 -10.58 -11.48
CA VAL A 387 0.74 -11.78 -11.13
C VAL A 387 -0.46 -11.38 -10.30
N LEU A 388 -1.66 -11.54 -10.86
CA LEU A 388 -2.93 -11.25 -10.20
C LEU A 388 -3.44 -12.52 -9.50
N CYS A 389 -3.16 -12.64 -8.21
CA CYS A 389 -3.58 -13.77 -7.39
C CYS A 389 -4.97 -13.51 -6.80
N THR A 390 -5.88 -14.47 -6.92
CA THR A 390 -7.24 -14.34 -6.39
C THR A 390 -7.95 -15.69 -6.29
N ALA A 391 -8.95 -15.77 -5.41
CA ALA A 391 -9.93 -16.87 -5.45
C ALA A 391 -10.98 -16.69 -6.56
N THR A 392 -11.23 -15.44 -6.98
CA THR A 392 -12.28 -15.04 -7.91
C THR A 392 -11.79 -13.92 -8.83
N GLN A 393 -11.62 -14.20 -10.12
CA GLN A 393 -11.04 -13.22 -11.05
C GLN A 393 -11.94 -11.98 -11.21
N PRO A 394 -11.43 -10.77 -10.95
CA PRO A 394 -12.11 -9.57 -11.40
C PRO A 394 -12.07 -9.45 -12.93
N VAL A 395 -13.10 -8.85 -13.52
CA VAL A 395 -13.18 -8.62 -14.96
C VAL A 395 -12.31 -7.42 -15.34
N LEU A 396 -11.03 -7.68 -15.63
CA LEU A 396 -10.01 -6.65 -15.95
C LEU A 396 -9.51 -6.70 -17.40
N GLY A 397 -9.95 -7.67 -18.21
CA GLY A 397 -9.38 -7.93 -19.54
C GLY A 397 -9.41 -6.71 -20.49
N ASP A 398 -10.49 -5.95 -20.51
CA ASP A 398 -10.63 -4.72 -21.30
C ASP A 398 -9.70 -3.60 -20.82
N LEU A 399 -9.54 -3.45 -19.49
CA LEU A 399 -8.63 -2.46 -18.92
C LEU A 399 -7.17 -2.84 -19.15
N ILE A 400 -6.83 -4.13 -19.01
CA ILE A 400 -5.49 -4.64 -19.32
C ILE A 400 -5.19 -4.44 -20.81
N GLN A 401 -6.12 -4.79 -21.70
CA GLN A 401 -5.95 -4.56 -23.14
C GLN A 401 -5.76 -3.08 -23.50
N ARG A 402 -6.36 -2.15 -22.73
CA ARG A 402 -6.16 -0.71 -22.90
C ARG A 402 -4.76 -0.26 -22.47
N PHE A 403 -4.26 -0.74 -21.33
CA PHE A 403 -3.06 -0.19 -20.68
C PHE A 403 -1.79 -1.01 -20.88
N ALA A 404 -1.90 -2.27 -21.29
CA ALA A 404 -0.80 -3.15 -21.68
C ALA A 404 -1.16 -3.94 -22.96
N PRO A 405 -1.42 -3.24 -24.08
CA PRO A 405 -1.92 -3.86 -25.31
C PRO A 405 -0.94 -4.86 -25.94
N SER A 406 0.36 -4.80 -25.59
CA SER A 406 1.39 -5.71 -26.11
C SER A 406 1.45 -7.05 -25.36
N HIS A 407 0.67 -7.21 -24.29
CA HIS A 407 0.69 -8.38 -23.44
C HIS A 407 -0.66 -9.08 -23.38
N THR A 408 -0.63 -10.41 -23.45
CA THR A 408 -1.80 -11.26 -23.23
C THR A 408 -1.80 -11.78 -21.79
N VAL A 409 -2.95 -11.72 -21.13
CA VAL A 409 -3.14 -12.30 -19.80
C VAL A 409 -3.09 -13.83 -19.89
N SER A 410 -2.23 -14.46 -19.11
CA SER A 410 -2.08 -15.92 -19.08
C SER A 410 -2.46 -16.49 -17.73
N GLU A 411 -3.41 -17.43 -17.70
CA GLU A 411 -3.77 -18.15 -16.47
C GLU A 411 -2.73 -19.22 -16.15
N ILE A 412 -2.16 -19.15 -14.96
CA ILE A 412 -1.15 -20.10 -14.47
C ILE A 412 -1.79 -21.47 -14.20
N CYS A 413 -3.03 -21.49 -13.71
CA CYS A 413 -3.72 -22.72 -13.30
C CYS A 413 -5.07 -22.88 -14.03
N PRO A 414 -5.10 -23.39 -15.28
CA PRO A 414 -6.29 -23.32 -16.15
C PRO A 414 -7.45 -24.24 -15.74
N GLN A 415 -7.27 -25.22 -14.84
CA GLN A 415 -8.33 -26.15 -14.43
C GLN A 415 -9.20 -25.61 -13.29
N ILE A 416 -9.65 -24.35 -13.41
CA ILE A 416 -10.36 -23.62 -12.35
C ILE A 416 -11.60 -24.38 -11.85
N PRO A 417 -12.51 -24.92 -12.70
CA PRO A 417 -13.70 -25.63 -12.21
C PRO A 417 -13.35 -26.89 -11.41
N PHE A 418 -12.33 -27.64 -11.83
CA PHE A 418 -11.89 -28.85 -11.14
C PHE A 418 -11.39 -28.56 -9.73
N TYR A 419 -10.51 -27.54 -9.59
CA TYR A 419 -10.04 -27.14 -8.28
C TYR A 419 -11.18 -26.56 -7.45
N PHE A 420 -12.07 -25.79 -8.05
CA PHE A 420 -13.21 -25.22 -7.33
C PHE A 420 -14.05 -26.31 -6.62
N ASP A 421 -14.46 -27.35 -7.35
CA ASP A 421 -15.27 -28.44 -6.80
C ASP A 421 -14.52 -29.22 -5.71
N LYS A 422 -13.22 -29.48 -5.91
CA LYS A 422 -12.41 -30.23 -4.94
C LYS A 422 -12.09 -29.46 -3.66
N PHE A 423 -12.08 -28.13 -3.73
CA PHE A 423 -11.87 -27.25 -2.59
C PHE A 423 -13.19 -26.75 -1.97
N ARG A 424 -14.35 -27.19 -2.48
CA ARG A 424 -15.66 -26.88 -1.90
C ARG A 424 -15.74 -27.41 -0.47
N ARG A 425 -15.95 -26.51 0.47
CA ARG A 425 -15.99 -26.80 1.92
C ARG A 425 -17.32 -26.51 2.57
N VAL A 426 -18.22 -25.86 1.84
CA VAL A 426 -19.45 -25.29 2.38
C VAL A 426 -20.63 -25.51 1.43
N THR A 427 -21.82 -25.42 2.03
CA THR A 427 -23.09 -25.35 1.32
C THR A 427 -23.75 -24.00 1.60
N PHE A 428 -24.09 -23.28 0.54
CA PHE A 428 -24.79 -22.01 0.65
C PHE A 428 -26.29 -22.24 0.81
N ARG A 429 -26.90 -21.50 1.73
CA ARG A 429 -28.35 -21.48 1.95
C ARG A 429 -28.81 -20.03 1.98
N GLN A 430 -29.72 -19.67 1.09
CA GLN A 430 -30.37 -18.36 1.15
C GLN A 430 -31.61 -18.44 2.03
N VAL A 431 -31.70 -17.55 2.99
CA VAL A 431 -32.92 -17.30 3.78
C VAL A 431 -33.40 -15.89 3.47
N GLY A 432 -34.70 -15.66 3.61
CA GLY A 432 -35.32 -14.38 3.28
C GLY A 432 -34.92 -13.27 4.25
N VAL A 433 -35.90 -12.43 4.57
CA VAL A 433 -35.71 -11.38 5.58
C VAL A 433 -35.82 -12.00 6.97
N LEU A 434 -34.85 -11.70 7.83
CA LEU A 434 -34.84 -12.06 9.24
C LEU A 434 -34.87 -10.80 10.10
N GLU A 435 -35.73 -10.81 11.12
CA GLU A 435 -35.68 -9.84 12.20
C GLU A 435 -34.55 -10.18 13.17
N ASP A 436 -34.03 -9.17 13.88
CA ASP A 436 -32.90 -9.36 14.81
C ASP A 436 -33.19 -10.40 15.91
N ASP A 437 -34.44 -10.49 16.40
CA ASP A 437 -34.83 -11.51 17.40
C ASP A 437 -34.80 -12.92 16.83
N ALA A 438 -35.40 -13.13 15.65
CA ALA A 438 -35.39 -14.42 14.97
C ALA A 438 -33.98 -14.86 14.59
N LEU A 439 -33.12 -13.91 14.18
CA LEU A 439 -31.72 -14.19 13.91
C LEU A 439 -30.98 -14.60 15.19
N ALA A 440 -31.18 -13.88 16.30
CA ALA A 440 -30.55 -14.24 17.57
C ALA A 440 -30.96 -15.65 18.04
N GLU A 441 -32.25 -16.02 17.92
CA GLU A 441 -32.73 -17.37 18.21
C GLU A 441 -32.01 -18.44 17.37
N LEU A 442 -31.87 -18.19 16.05
CA LEU A 442 -31.14 -19.08 15.15
C LEU A 442 -29.66 -19.23 15.55
N LEU A 443 -29.00 -18.13 15.94
CA LEU A 443 -27.60 -18.16 16.39
C LEU A 443 -27.44 -18.90 17.71
N CYS A 444 -28.39 -18.78 18.65
CA CYS A 444 -28.40 -19.49 19.92
C CYS A 444 -28.52 -21.01 19.77
N ALA A 445 -29.19 -21.48 18.71
CA ALA A 445 -29.30 -22.90 18.40
C ALA A 445 -27.97 -23.54 17.97
N HIS A 446 -26.95 -22.74 17.67
CA HIS A 446 -25.60 -23.22 17.41
C HIS A 446 -24.73 -23.13 18.68
N GLU A 447 -23.88 -24.14 18.88
CA GLU A 447 -22.81 -24.10 19.86
C GLU A 447 -21.70 -23.16 19.41
N GLN A 448 -21.31 -23.24 18.13
CA GLN A 448 -20.31 -22.37 17.52
C GLN A 448 -20.85 -21.76 16.23
N VAL A 449 -20.87 -20.43 16.12
CA VAL A 449 -21.37 -19.74 14.91
C VAL A 449 -20.74 -18.35 14.77
N LEU A 450 -20.51 -17.96 13.52
CA LEU A 450 -20.11 -16.60 13.17
C LEU A 450 -21.24 -15.90 12.42
N CYS A 451 -21.63 -14.71 12.87
CA CYS A 451 -22.59 -13.83 12.22
C CYS A 451 -21.91 -12.54 11.77
N ILE A 452 -22.02 -12.22 10.48
CA ILE A 452 -21.43 -11.03 9.87
C ILE A 452 -22.56 -10.15 9.30
N VAL A 453 -22.60 -8.90 9.73
CA VAL A 453 -23.60 -7.90 9.33
C VAL A 453 -22.95 -6.65 8.73
N ASN A 454 -23.74 -5.88 7.98
CA ASN A 454 -23.23 -4.75 7.20
C ASN A 454 -23.02 -3.46 8.01
N SER A 455 -23.43 -3.42 9.28
CA SER A 455 -23.26 -2.23 10.12
C SER A 455 -22.93 -2.56 11.57
N ARG A 456 -22.18 -1.67 12.22
CA ARG A 456 -21.85 -1.78 13.66
C ARG A 456 -23.11 -1.76 14.53
N LYS A 457 -24.09 -0.92 14.19
CA LYS A 457 -25.39 -0.86 14.89
C LYS A 457 -26.11 -2.21 14.88
N ALA A 458 -26.13 -2.87 13.72
CA ALA A 458 -26.69 -4.22 13.59
C ALA A 458 -25.95 -5.23 14.45
N ALA A 459 -24.61 -5.20 14.42
CA ALA A 459 -23.77 -6.13 15.18
C ALA A 459 -24.03 -6.01 16.68
N GLN A 460 -24.09 -4.79 17.20
CA GLN A 460 -24.42 -4.50 18.59
C GLN A 460 -25.84 -4.93 18.96
N SER A 461 -26.84 -4.62 18.10
CA SER A 461 -28.24 -5.01 18.30
C SER A 461 -28.39 -6.52 18.47
N ILE A 462 -27.83 -7.30 17.54
CA ILE A 462 -27.90 -8.76 17.57
C ILE A 462 -27.10 -9.32 18.75
N PHE A 463 -25.88 -8.81 18.99
CA PHE A 463 -25.05 -9.25 20.12
C PHE A 463 -25.75 -9.07 21.47
N SER A 464 -26.46 -7.95 21.67
CA SER A 464 -27.20 -7.67 22.92
C SER A 464 -28.33 -8.66 23.21
N LYS A 465 -28.76 -9.43 22.20
CA LYS A 465 -29.82 -10.45 22.30
C LYS A 465 -29.27 -11.86 22.50
N LEU A 466 -27.94 -12.04 22.44
CA LEU A 466 -27.30 -13.33 22.66
C LEU A 466 -27.02 -13.57 24.14
N PRO A 467 -26.90 -14.84 24.59
CA PRO A 467 -26.48 -15.19 25.93
C PRO A 467 -25.12 -14.58 26.26
N GLU A 468 -24.93 -14.15 27.50
CA GLU A 468 -23.64 -13.59 27.93
C GLU A 468 -22.50 -14.60 27.85
N GLU A 469 -22.77 -15.87 28.16
CA GLU A 469 -21.79 -16.95 28.06
C GLU A 469 -21.53 -17.34 26.60
N GLY A 470 -20.26 -17.31 26.22
CA GLY A 470 -19.81 -17.75 24.91
C GLY A 470 -20.18 -16.86 23.74
N SER A 471 -20.68 -15.64 23.96
CA SER A 471 -20.93 -14.67 22.90
C SER A 471 -19.86 -13.58 22.85
N PHE A 472 -19.45 -13.21 21.65
CA PHE A 472 -18.43 -12.19 21.42
C PHE A 472 -18.88 -11.21 20.34
N HIS A 473 -18.47 -9.96 20.50
CA HIS A 473 -18.60 -8.94 19.48
C HIS A 473 -17.22 -8.47 19.02
N LEU A 474 -16.99 -8.41 17.71
CA LEU A 474 -15.73 -7.91 17.15
C LEU A 474 -15.98 -6.62 16.37
N SER A 475 -15.23 -5.58 16.70
CA SER A 475 -15.38 -4.26 16.10
C SER A 475 -14.04 -3.56 15.88
N THR A 476 -14.04 -2.68 14.88
CA THR A 476 -12.95 -1.74 14.62
C THR A 476 -12.82 -0.64 15.68
N LEU A 477 -13.83 -0.51 16.56
CA LEU A 477 -13.83 0.39 17.73
C LEU A 477 -13.22 -0.24 18.98
N MET A 478 -12.77 -1.50 18.91
CA MET A 478 -11.85 -2.06 19.89
C MET A 478 -10.43 -1.73 19.47
N VAL A 479 -9.59 -1.31 20.41
CA VAL A 479 -8.16 -1.10 20.12
C VAL A 479 -7.51 -2.42 19.65
N PRO A 480 -6.50 -2.37 18.77
CA PRO A 480 -5.83 -3.57 18.27
C PRO A 480 -5.42 -4.58 19.34
N ALA A 481 -4.82 -4.11 20.45
CA ALA A 481 -4.41 -4.97 21.55
C ALA A 481 -5.59 -5.74 22.18
N HIS A 482 -6.71 -5.06 22.40
CA HIS A 482 -7.94 -5.66 22.93
C HIS A 482 -8.50 -6.71 21.96
N ARG A 483 -8.62 -6.35 20.68
CA ARG A 483 -9.11 -7.26 19.65
C ARG A 483 -8.30 -8.55 19.56
N ARG A 484 -6.96 -8.46 19.71
CA ARG A 484 -6.07 -9.63 19.73
C ARG A 484 -6.41 -10.58 20.88
N THR A 485 -6.58 -10.05 22.10
CA THR A 485 -7.00 -10.85 23.27
C THR A 485 -8.34 -11.56 23.04
N VAL A 486 -9.33 -10.86 22.48
CA VAL A 486 -10.64 -11.47 22.16
C VAL A 486 -10.50 -12.58 21.12
N LEU A 487 -9.69 -12.37 20.08
CA LEU A 487 -9.44 -13.38 19.06
C LEU A 487 -8.72 -14.62 19.59
N GLU A 488 -7.77 -14.45 20.53
CA GLU A 488 -7.11 -15.57 21.20
C GLU A 488 -8.10 -16.45 21.98
N GLU A 489 -9.02 -15.82 22.73
CA GLU A 489 -10.07 -16.56 23.44
C GLU A 489 -11.07 -17.24 22.50
N ILE A 490 -11.47 -16.57 21.41
CA ILE A 490 -12.31 -17.17 20.36
C ILE A 490 -11.63 -18.42 19.79
N ARG A 491 -10.33 -18.35 19.44
CA ARG A 491 -9.58 -19.50 18.92
C ARG A 491 -9.53 -20.65 19.93
N ARG A 492 -9.27 -20.34 21.20
CA ARG A 492 -9.25 -21.36 22.28
C ARG A 492 -10.60 -22.07 22.37
N ARG A 493 -11.71 -21.32 22.46
CA ARG A 493 -13.06 -21.90 22.53
C ARG A 493 -13.42 -22.73 21.30
N LEU A 494 -13.04 -22.27 20.11
CA LEU A 494 -13.25 -23.01 18.87
C LEU A 494 -12.51 -24.36 18.88
N ASN A 495 -11.25 -24.37 19.33
CA ASN A 495 -10.46 -25.59 19.45
C ASN A 495 -10.99 -26.55 20.51
N ASP A 496 -11.45 -26.02 21.64
CA ASP A 496 -11.95 -26.80 22.78
C ASP A 496 -13.40 -27.27 22.60
N GLY A 497 -14.07 -26.89 21.51
CA GLY A 497 -15.48 -27.24 21.26
C GLY A 497 -16.47 -26.51 22.18
N LEU A 498 -16.06 -25.39 22.80
CA LEU A 498 -16.90 -24.63 23.74
C LEU A 498 -17.86 -23.69 23.01
N PRO A 499 -18.95 -23.25 23.67
CA PRO A 499 -19.85 -22.24 23.14
C PRO A 499 -19.11 -20.99 22.67
N CYS A 500 -19.30 -20.62 21.40
CA CYS A 500 -18.62 -19.51 20.74
C CYS A 500 -19.48 -18.90 19.62
N ARG A 501 -20.18 -17.81 19.93
CA ARG A 501 -21.12 -17.10 19.05
C ARG A 501 -20.55 -15.72 18.78
N VAL A 502 -20.01 -15.49 17.59
CA VAL A 502 -19.35 -14.24 17.26
C VAL A 502 -20.24 -13.40 16.36
N VAL A 503 -20.48 -12.14 16.72
CA VAL A 503 -21.14 -11.16 15.85
C VAL A 503 -20.14 -10.07 15.47
N SER A 504 -20.00 -9.79 14.19
CA SER A 504 -19.01 -8.83 13.67
C SER A 504 -19.54 -8.12 12.43
N THR A 505 -18.83 -7.06 12.02
CA THR A 505 -18.89 -6.55 10.64
C THR A 505 -17.87 -7.28 9.75
N SER A 506 -17.59 -6.75 8.55
CA SER A 506 -16.60 -7.28 7.59
C SER A 506 -15.15 -7.38 8.11
N LEU A 507 -14.87 -6.93 9.34
CA LEU A 507 -13.57 -7.04 9.99
C LEU A 507 -13.00 -8.48 9.98
N VAL A 508 -13.86 -9.49 10.07
CA VAL A 508 -13.47 -10.91 10.13
C VAL A 508 -13.38 -11.60 8.76
N GLU A 509 -13.76 -10.90 7.67
CA GLU A 509 -13.75 -11.46 6.32
C GLU A 509 -12.30 -11.69 5.83
N ALA A 510 -11.36 -10.81 6.18
CA ALA A 510 -9.96 -10.88 5.77
C ALA A 510 -8.98 -10.72 6.95
N GLY A 511 -7.93 -11.55 6.98
CA GLY A 511 -6.83 -11.43 7.95
C GLY A 511 -7.11 -11.89 9.36
N VAL A 512 -8.19 -12.64 9.59
CA VAL A 512 -8.47 -13.26 10.88
C VAL A 512 -8.42 -14.78 10.75
N ASP A 513 -7.59 -15.40 11.59
CA ASP A 513 -7.43 -16.85 11.63
C ASP A 513 -8.43 -17.52 12.57
N ILE A 514 -9.63 -17.78 12.06
CA ILE A 514 -10.77 -18.43 12.74
C ILE A 514 -11.47 -19.41 11.78
N ASP A 515 -12.02 -20.50 12.34
CA ASP A 515 -12.73 -21.58 11.62
C ASP A 515 -14.00 -21.99 12.37
N PHE A 516 -15.18 -21.67 11.81
CA PHE A 516 -16.48 -21.96 12.38
C PHE A 516 -17.20 -23.12 11.66
N PRO A 517 -18.06 -23.89 12.33
CA PRO A 517 -18.91 -24.88 11.66
C PRO A 517 -20.06 -24.25 10.87
N ALA A 518 -20.54 -23.07 11.27
CA ALA A 518 -21.62 -22.36 10.60
C ALA A 518 -21.35 -20.86 10.51
N VAL A 519 -21.74 -20.24 9.40
CA VAL A 519 -21.60 -18.80 9.16
C VAL A 519 -22.93 -18.22 8.69
N TYR A 520 -23.32 -17.09 9.26
CA TYR A 520 -24.42 -16.25 8.80
C TYR A 520 -23.85 -14.96 8.22
N ARG A 521 -24.17 -14.63 6.98
CA ARG A 521 -23.73 -13.39 6.33
C ARG A 521 -24.93 -12.61 5.84
N GLU A 522 -25.11 -11.40 6.35
CA GLU A 522 -26.07 -10.46 5.77
C GLU A 522 -25.68 -10.21 4.31
N LEU A 523 -26.67 -10.15 3.41
CA LEU A 523 -26.44 -9.98 1.99
C LEU A 523 -25.52 -8.78 1.71
N ALA A 524 -24.47 -9.03 0.95
CA ALA A 524 -23.42 -8.08 0.59
C ALA A 524 -22.93 -8.34 -0.84
N GLY A 525 -21.75 -7.82 -1.19
CA GLY A 525 -21.05 -8.23 -2.40
C GLY A 525 -20.75 -9.74 -2.39
N LEU A 526 -20.80 -10.37 -3.56
CA LEU A 526 -20.61 -11.82 -3.68
C LEU A 526 -19.18 -12.23 -3.28
N ASP A 527 -18.20 -11.38 -3.54
CA ASP A 527 -16.83 -11.48 -3.05
C ASP A 527 -16.75 -11.48 -1.51
N SER A 528 -17.46 -10.58 -0.83
CA SER A 528 -17.56 -10.58 0.64
C SER A 528 -18.24 -11.84 1.18
N ILE A 529 -19.26 -12.35 0.48
CA ILE A 529 -19.94 -13.61 0.85
C ILE A 529 -18.96 -14.79 0.76
N LEU A 530 -18.12 -14.85 -0.27
CA LEU A 530 -17.11 -15.92 -0.38
C LEU A 530 -15.97 -15.78 0.62
N GLN A 531 -15.56 -14.56 0.97
CA GLN A 531 -14.59 -14.33 2.04
C GLN A 531 -15.13 -14.79 3.40
N ALA A 532 -16.40 -14.49 3.69
CA ALA A 532 -17.09 -15.00 4.87
C ALA A 532 -17.19 -16.54 4.85
N ALA A 533 -17.49 -17.13 3.68
CA ALA A 533 -17.50 -18.58 3.52
C ALA A 533 -16.13 -19.23 3.78
N GLY A 534 -15.03 -18.53 3.50
CA GLY A 534 -13.67 -18.95 3.84
C GLY A 534 -13.38 -19.05 5.34
N ARG A 535 -14.28 -18.58 6.21
CA ARG A 535 -14.25 -18.75 7.67
C ARG A 535 -15.14 -19.90 8.16
N CYS A 536 -15.83 -20.59 7.25
CA CYS A 536 -16.62 -21.78 7.54
C CYS A 536 -15.87 -23.03 7.06
N ASN A 537 -15.65 -23.99 7.96
CA ASN A 537 -14.94 -25.25 7.68
C ASN A 537 -13.61 -25.02 6.93
N ARG A 538 -12.85 -24.03 7.38
CA ARG A 538 -11.59 -23.58 6.77
C ARG A 538 -10.54 -24.68 6.76
N GLU A 539 -10.49 -25.53 7.78
CA GLU A 539 -9.54 -26.64 7.81
C GLU A 539 -10.07 -27.90 7.10
N GLY A 540 -11.30 -27.89 6.59
CA GLY A 540 -11.91 -29.03 5.90
C GLY A 540 -12.11 -30.25 6.81
N LYS A 541 -12.33 -30.02 8.11
CA LYS A 541 -12.51 -31.07 9.13
C LYS A 541 -13.92 -31.68 9.09
N ARG A 542 -14.88 -31.04 8.43
CA ARG A 542 -16.30 -31.43 8.36
C ARG A 542 -16.72 -31.65 6.90
N ALA A 543 -17.80 -32.41 6.70
CA ALA A 543 -18.41 -32.52 5.37
C ALA A 543 -18.97 -31.16 4.92
N ALA A 544 -18.97 -30.91 3.61
CA ALA A 544 -19.45 -29.66 3.05
C ALA A 544 -20.97 -29.48 3.24
N GLU A 545 -21.72 -30.59 3.29
CA GLU A 545 -23.16 -30.57 3.57
C GLU A 545 -23.48 -30.10 5.01
N ASP A 546 -22.60 -30.40 5.97
CA ASP A 546 -22.75 -30.02 7.38
C ASP A 546 -22.23 -28.60 7.68
N SER A 547 -21.56 -27.98 6.71
CA SER A 547 -20.88 -26.69 6.86
C SER A 547 -21.65 -25.60 6.12
N ILE A 548 -22.63 -25.01 6.79
CA ILE A 548 -23.63 -24.15 6.15
C ILE A 548 -23.23 -22.66 6.24
N VAL A 549 -23.23 -22.00 5.08
CA VAL A 549 -23.18 -20.54 4.98
C VAL A 549 -24.57 -20.02 4.65
N THR A 550 -25.20 -19.39 5.63
CA THR A 550 -26.56 -18.82 5.51
C THR A 550 -26.48 -17.35 5.07
N ILE A 551 -26.99 -17.05 3.88
CA ILE A 551 -27.11 -15.68 3.35
C ILE A 551 -28.51 -15.16 3.70
N PHE A 552 -28.61 -14.03 4.39
CA PHE A 552 -29.89 -13.47 4.84
C PHE A 552 -30.02 -11.97 4.55
N ARG A 553 -31.24 -11.44 4.65
CA ARG A 553 -31.47 -9.98 4.63
C ARG A 553 -32.01 -9.54 6.00
N ARG A 554 -31.68 -8.33 6.43
CA ARG A 554 -32.34 -7.68 7.58
C ARG A 554 -33.52 -6.84 7.11
N THR A 555 -34.40 -6.48 8.04
CA THR A 555 -35.48 -5.51 7.81
C THR A 555 -34.97 -4.09 7.63
N GLU A 556 -33.94 -3.71 8.40
CA GLU A 556 -33.21 -2.47 8.17
C GLU A 556 -32.44 -2.54 6.85
N LYS A 557 -32.44 -1.43 6.09
CA LYS A 557 -31.68 -1.34 4.84
C LYS A 557 -30.18 -1.36 5.13
N ALA A 558 -29.43 -2.10 4.30
CA ALA A 558 -27.98 -2.05 4.30
C ALA A 558 -27.49 -0.61 4.03
N PRO A 559 -26.32 -0.21 4.56
CA PRO A 559 -25.74 1.10 4.27
C PRO A 559 -25.57 1.35 2.76
N PRO A 560 -25.73 2.59 2.27
CA PRO A 560 -25.67 2.90 0.84
C PRO A 560 -24.41 2.41 0.13
N LEU A 561 -23.28 2.34 0.84
CA LEU A 561 -22.00 1.86 0.32
C LEU A 561 -22.06 0.41 -0.21
N PHE A 562 -22.97 -0.42 0.30
CA PHE A 562 -23.17 -1.79 -0.18
C PHE A 562 -24.16 -1.88 -1.35
N GLY A 563 -24.86 -0.80 -1.69
CA GLY A 563 -26.02 -0.83 -2.59
C GLY A 563 -25.72 -1.41 -3.99
N GLN A 564 -24.63 -0.96 -4.61
CA GLN A 564 -24.21 -1.46 -5.93
C GLN A 564 -23.75 -2.92 -5.86
N ALA A 565 -22.96 -3.29 -4.84
CA ALA A 565 -22.48 -4.65 -4.63
C ALA A 565 -23.66 -5.61 -4.40
N ILE A 566 -24.61 -5.26 -3.53
CA ILE A 566 -25.84 -6.02 -3.31
C ILE A 566 -26.67 -6.13 -4.61
N GLY A 567 -26.78 -5.04 -5.37
CA GLY A 567 -27.45 -5.03 -6.67
C GLY A 567 -26.85 -6.05 -7.64
N ALA A 568 -25.52 -6.04 -7.80
CA ALA A 568 -24.81 -7.00 -8.62
C ALA A 568 -24.95 -8.44 -8.10
N THR A 569 -24.89 -8.65 -6.78
CA THR A 569 -25.09 -9.97 -6.15
C THR A 569 -26.47 -10.53 -6.45
N ASN A 570 -27.53 -9.71 -6.35
CA ASN A 570 -28.88 -10.18 -6.65
C ASN A 570 -29.00 -10.66 -8.09
N ILE A 571 -28.47 -9.90 -9.05
CA ILE A 571 -28.49 -10.28 -10.47
C ILE A 571 -27.68 -11.56 -10.70
N ALA A 572 -26.49 -11.67 -10.07
CA ALA A 572 -25.64 -12.85 -10.22
C ALA A 572 -26.26 -14.12 -9.63
N LEU A 573 -27.04 -14.00 -8.54
CA LEU A 573 -27.69 -15.11 -7.85
C LEU A 573 -29.09 -15.45 -8.41
N ASP A 574 -29.54 -14.77 -9.47
CA ASP A 574 -30.81 -15.09 -10.11
C ASP A 574 -30.88 -16.56 -10.54
N ASN A 575 -32.10 -17.12 -10.57
CA ASN A 575 -32.36 -18.53 -10.89
C ASN A 575 -31.64 -19.54 -9.98
N ASN A 576 -31.35 -19.18 -8.72
CA ASN A 576 -30.66 -20.02 -7.74
C ASN A 576 -29.26 -20.46 -8.18
N ALA A 577 -28.51 -19.57 -8.85
CA ALA A 577 -27.11 -19.83 -9.18
C ALA A 577 -26.29 -20.10 -7.90
N ASP A 578 -25.33 -21.02 -7.98
CA ASP A 578 -24.43 -21.33 -6.87
C ASP A 578 -23.53 -20.11 -6.61
N PRO A 579 -23.58 -19.48 -5.41
CA PRO A 579 -22.74 -18.31 -5.07
C PRO A 579 -21.25 -18.53 -5.28
N ALA A 580 -20.83 -19.79 -5.17
CA ALA A 580 -19.45 -20.20 -5.24
C ALA A 580 -18.97 -20.41 -6.68
N SER A 581 -19.86 -20.62 -7.65
CA SER A 581 -19.43 -21.01 -8.98
C SER A 581 -18.61 -19.92 -9.67
N PRO A 582 -17.56 -20.27 -10.44
CA PRO A 582 -16.77 -19.31 -11.20
C PRO A 582 -17.62 -18.43 -12.13
N GLN A 583 -18.65 -19.00 -12.76
CA GLN A 583 -19.54 -18.27 -13.66
C GLN A 583 -20.38 -17.22 -12.93
N THR A 584 -20.89 -17.56 -11.74
CA THR A 584 -21.65 -16.63 -10.89
C THR A 584 -20.77 -15.44 -10.49
N MET A 585 -19.51 -15.70 -10.13
CA MET A 585 -18.54 -14.66 -9.77
C MET A 585 -18.18 -13.75 -10.94
N GLU A 586 -17.97 -14.32 -12.12
CA GLU A 586 -17.71 -13.54 -13.34
C GLU A 586 -18.90 -12.62 -13.65
N ASN A 587 -20.12 -13.15 -13.61
CA ASN A 587 -21.35 -12.37 -13.81
C ASN A 587 -21.49 -11.25 -12.77
N TYR A 588 -21.19 -11.54 -11.50
CA TYR A 588 -21.18 -10.54 -10.42
C TYR A 588 -20.24 -9.38 -10.73
N PHE A 589 -18.98 -9.63 -11.09
CA PHE A 589 -18.02 -8.57 -11.38
C PHE A 589 -18.38 -7.78 -12.65
N HIS A 590 -18.97 -8.44 -13.67
CA HIS A 590 -19.49 -7.75 -14.85
C HIS A 590 -20.61 -6.76 -14.48
N GLU A 591 -21.62 -7.20 -13.72
CA GLU A 591 -22.72 -6.33 -13.32
C GLU A 591 -22.26 -5.25 -12.34
N LEU A 592 -21.34 -5.55 -11.42
CA LEU A 592 -20.75 -4.56 -10.51
C LEU A 592 -20.04 -3.44 -11.27
N ARG A 593 -19.24 -3.78 -12.29
CA ARG A 593 -18.56 -2.80 -13.15
C ARG A 593 -19.56 -1.99 -13.97
N LYS A 594 -20.60 -2.63 -14.52
CA LYS A 594 -21.65 -1.96 -15.28
C LYS A 594 -22.45 -0.96 -14.43
N LEU A 595 -22.79 -1.32 -13.19
CA LEU A 595 -23.46 -0.44 -12.23
C LEU A 595 -22.59 0.75 -11.80
N ASN A 596 -21.26 0.63 -11.89
CA ASN A 596 -20.32 1.70 -11.56
C ASN A 596 -19.99 2.61 -12.74
N GLY A 597 -19.98 2.09 -13.97
CA GLY A 597 -19.70 2.88 -15.18
C GLY A 597 -18.35 3.60 -15.10
N SER A 598 -18.36 4.92 -15.30
CA SER A 598 -17.14 5.77 -15.26
C SER A 598 -16.63 6.07 -13.84
N ALA A 599 -17.36 5.70 -12.79
CA ALA A 599 -16.96 5.97 -11.40
C ALA A 599 -15.70 5.19 -10.96
N ILE A 600 -15.19 4.29 -11.82
CA ILE A 600 -13.95 3.54 -11.61
C ILE A 600 -12.67 4.37 -11.74
N ASP A 601 -12.79 5.62 -12.16
CA ASP A 601 -11.78 6.68 -12.05
C ASP A 601 -12.40 7.91 -11.34
N LYS A 602 -12.80 7.74 -10.08
CA LYS A 602 -13.53 8.75 -9.28
C LYS A 602 -12.86 10.14 -9.29
N ILE A 603 -11.53 10.19 -9.34
CA ILE A 603 -10.74 11.43 -9.29
C ILE A 603 -10.39 11.96 -10.68
N GLY A 604 -10.62 11.18 -11.74
CA GLY A 604 -10.27 11.52 -13.12
C GLY A 604 -8.76 11.51 -13.37
N VAL A 605 -8.02 10.58 -12.75
CA VAL A 605 -6.56 10.44 -12.89
C VAL A 605 -6.15 10.23 -14.34
N ILE A 606 -6.88 9.36 -15.04
CA ILE A 606 -6.55 8.97 -16.41
C ILE A 606 -6.75 10.16 -17.35
N ASP A 607 -7.93 10.79 -17.28
CA ASP A 607 -8.24 11.97 -18.08
C ASP A 607 -7.29 13.14 -17.76
N ALA A 608 -6.90 13.32 -16.49
CA ALA A 608 -5.96 14.37 -16.10
C ALA A 608 -4.57 14.22 -16.76
N PHE A 609 -4.08 13.00 -16.98
CA PHE A 609 -2.81 12.76 -17.67
C PHE A 609 -2.93 12.58 -19.18
N GLU A 610 -4.12 12.26 -19.72
CA GLU A 610 -4.35 12.13 -21.16
C GLU A 610 -4.83 13.44 -21.82
N ARG A 611 -5.39 14.37 -21.04
CA ARG A 611 -6.02 15.61 -21.54
C ARG A 611 -5.63 16.87 -20.76
N GLY A 612 -4.99 16.73 -19.60
CA GLY A 612 -4.73 17.84 -18.68
C GLY A 612 -5.93 18.11 -17.75
N ARG A 613 -5.73 19.00 -16.77
CA ARG A 613 -6.75 19.38 -15.78
C ARG A 613 -6.67 20.88 -15.51
N GLY A 614 -7.80 21.59 -15.62
CA GLY A 614 -7.85 23.03 -15.34
C GLY A 614 -6.88 23.87 -16.19
N GLY A 615 -6.59 23.44 -17.43
CA GLY A 615 -5.61 24.09 -18.31
C GLY A 615 -4.14 23.75 -18.02
N SER A 616 -3.84 22.99 -16.95
CA SER A 616 -2.51 22.46 -16.65
C SER A 616 -2.29 21.12 -17.34
N LEU A 617 -1.12 20.96 -17.97
CA LEU A 617 -0.62 19.65 -18.39
C LEU A 617 0.02 18.92 -17.20
N TYR A 618 0.02 17.58 -17.25
CA TYR A 618 0.64 16.69 -16.25
C TYR A 618 0.53 17.20 -14.80
N PRO A 619 -0.66 17.15 -14.21
CA PRO A 619 -0.93 17.66 -12.87
C PRO A 619 -0.41 16.70 -11.77
N PHE A 620 0.91 16.47 -11.72
CA PHE A 620 1.57 15.53 -10.80
C PHE A 620 1.24 15.79 -9.33
N ARG A 621 1.38 17.03 -8.88
CA ARG A 621 1.12 17.44 -7.50
C ARG A 621 -0.37 17.33 -7.19
N THR A 622 -1.21 17.89 -8.06
CA THR A 622 -2.67 17.85 -7.86
C THR A 622 -3.18 16.40 -7.78
N ILE A 623 -2.69 15.49 -8.63
CA ILE A 623 -3.09 14.08 -8.54
C ILE A 623 -2.54 13.41 -7.27
N ALA A 624 -1.29 13.66 -6.90
CA ALA A 624 -0.71 13.09 -5.67
C ALA A 624 -1.48 13.51 -4.40
N GLU A 625 -2.03 14.73 -4.37
CA GLU A 625 -2.83 15.23 -3.25
C GLU A 625 -4.23 14.58 -3.18
N ASN A 626 -4.81 14.22 -4.33
CA ASN A 626 -6.19 13.73 -4.43
C ASN A 626 -6.33 12.21 -4.59
N PHE A 627 -5.31 11.50 -5.08
CA PHE A 627 -5.35 10.06 -5.25
C PHE A 627 -5.04 9.36 -3.92
N ARG A 628 -6.10 8.97 -3.21
CA ARG A 628 -6.03 8.21 -1.97
C ARG A 628 -6.77 6.89 -2.14
N MET A 629 -6.09 5.79 -1.84
CA MET A 629 -6.69 4.45 -1.97
C MET A 629 -7.78 4.21 -0.91
N ILE A 630 -7.66 4.87 0.23
CA ILE A 630 -8.63 4.87 1.32
C ILE A 630 -8.94 6.33 1.66
N ASP A 631 -10.23 6.68 1.68
CA ASP A 631 -10.70 7.99 2.14
C ASP A 631 -10.43 8.11 3.66
N ASN A 632 -9.29 8.69 4.04
CA ASN A 632 -8.82 8.84 5.43
C ASN A 632 -9.39 10.10 6.11
N ASP A 633 -10.71 10.23 6.15
CA ASP A 633 -11.38 11.28 6.95
C ASP A 633 -11.66 10.79 8.38
N THR A 634 -10.70 10.06 8.94
CA THR A 634 -10.73 9.59 10.32
C THR A 634 -9.70 10.33 11.17
N ARG A 635 -10.00 10.43 12.46
CA ARG A 635 -9.15 11.00 13.51
C ARG A 635 -8.81 9.90 14.52
N THR A 636 -7.64 10.02 15.13
CA THR A 636 -7.12 9.03 16.06
C THR A 636 -7.63 9.34 17.47
N VAL A 637 -8.17 8.34 18.16
CA VAL A 637 -8.49 8.43 19.59
C VAL A 637 -7.69 7.37 20.33
N TYR A 638 -6.76 7.80 21.20
CA TYR A 638 -5.99 6.95 22.09
C TYR A 638 -6.85 6.57 23.30
N ILE A 639 -6.87 5.28 23.63
CA ILE A 639 -7.68 4.70 24.70
C ILE A 639 -6.74 4.17 25.79
N PRO A 640 -6.87 4.60 27.05
CA PRO A 640 -6.07 4.09 28.16
C PRO A 640 -6.58 2.72 28.61
N TRP A 641 -6.39 1.73 27.74
CA TRP A 641 -6.77 0.35 27.98
C TRP A 641 -5.53 -0.46 28.38
N LYS A 642 -5.50 -0.99 29.61
CA LYS A 642 -4.37 -1.74 30.19
C LYS A 642 -3.05 -0.96 30.04
N ASP A 643 -2.01 -1.58 29.46
CA ASP A 643 -0.68 -0.98 29.26
C ASP A 643 -0.71 0.30 28.39
N GLY A 644 -1.80 0.55 27.66
CA GLY A 644 -2.03 1.81 26.96
C GLY A 644 -2.04 3.03 27.89
N SER A 645 -2.42 2.85 29.16
CA SER A 645 -2.48 3.93 30.16
C SER A 645 -1.10 4.53 30.43
N GLU A 646 -0.10 3.67 30.67
CA GLU A 646 1.30 4.10 30.92
C GLU A 646 1.90 4.81 29.69
N LEU A 647 1.56 4.34 28.48
CA LEU A 647 2.01 4.98 27.25
C LEU A 647 1.38 6.37 27.05
N ILE A 648 0.10 6.52 27.41
CA ILE A 648 -0.61 7.79 27.34
C ILE A 648 -0.09 8.77 28.40
N GLU A 649 0.21 8.30 29.62
CA GLU A 649 0.87 9.14 30.65
C GLU A 649 2.18 9.73 30.14
N ARG A 650 3.04 8.89 29.53
CA ARG A 650 4.30 9.36 28.93
C ARG A 650 4.05 10.40 27.83
N LEU A 651 2.99 10.23 27.03
CA LEU A 651 2.61 11.21 26.01
C LEU A 651 2.18 12.54 26.64
N CYS A 652 1.36 12.49 27.69
CA CYS A 652 0.94 13.66 28.46
C CYS A 652 2.12 14.38 29.15
N ASP A 653 3.15 13.64 29.57
CA ASP A 653 4.40 14.18 30.10
C ASP A 653 5.30 14.83 29.03
N GLY A 654 4.84 14.91 27.77
CA GLY A 654 5.54 15.57 26.67
C GLY A 654 6.46 14.65 25.87
N ALA A 655 6.48 13.34 26.12
CA ALA A 655 7.31 12.43 25.33
C ALA A 655 6.76 12.32 23.90
N CYS A 656 7.54 12.78 22.92
CA CYS A 656 7.17 12.78 21.51
C CYS A 656 8.17 11.97 20.69
N SER A 657 8.07 10.64 20.75
CA SER A 657 8.94 9.74 19.95
C SER A 657 8.12 8.89 19.00
N LYS A 658 8.68 8.59 17.81
CA LYS A 658 8.05 7.67 16.83
C LYS A 658 7.76 6.30 17.45
N LYS A 659 8.64 5.82 18.34
CA LYS A 659 8.49 4.57 19.09
C LYS A 659 7.26 4.59 19.99
N LEU A 660 7.07 5.68 20.76
CA LEU A 660 5.90 5.84 21.63
C LEU A 660 4.60 5.87 20.81
N TYR A 661 4.53 6.69 19.77
CA TYR A 661 3.36 6.78 18.89
C TYR A 661 2.99 5.45 18.23
N ARG A 662 3.98 4.60 17.91
CA ARG A 662 3.74 3.23 17.43
C ARG A 662 3.14 2.34 18.51
N GLN A 663 3.68 2.36 19.73
CA GLN A 663 3.13 1.59 20.85
C GLN A 663 1.69 2.04 21.14
N LEU A 664 1.45 3.35 21.15
CA LEU A 664 0.12 3.95 21.29
C LEU A 664 -0.85 3.54 20.16
N GLY A 665 -0.36 3.26 18.95
CA GLY A 665 -1.18 2.75 17.85
C GLY A 665 -1.91 1.44 18.18
N GLN A 666 -1.36 0.59 19.07
CA GLN A 666 -2.02 -0.63 19.55
C GLN A 666 -3.19 -0.35 20.52
N TYR A 667 -3.25 0.88 21.02
CA TYR A 667 -4.23 1.41 21.96
C TYR A 667 -5.02 2.56 21.35
N ALA A 668 -5.08 2.64 20.01
CA ALA A 668 -5.79 3.70 19.31
C ALA A 668 -6.93 3.14 18.45
N VAL A 669 -7.99 3.93 18.29
CA VAL A 669 -9.08 3.67 17.35
C VAL A 669 -9.20 4.82 16.36
N GLN A 670 -9.61 4.50 15.13
CA GLN A 670 -9.87 5.48 14.08
C GLN A 670 -11.37 5.75 14.01
N VAL A 671 -11.76 7.01 14.21
CA VAL A 671 -13.16 7.46 14.19
C VAL A 671 -13.36 8.52 13.12
N TYR A 672 -14.50 8.50 12.42
CA TYR A 672 -14.83 9.56 11.47
C TYR A 672 -14.97 10.91 12.17
N ASP A 673 -14.63 12.00 11.47
CA ASP A 673 -14.62 13.35 12.04
C ASP A 673 -15.94 13.72 12.75
N ALA A 674 -17.10 13.41 12.15
CA ALA A 674 -18.40 13.65 12.78
C ALA A 674 -18.58 12.96 14.15
N HIS A 675 -18.05 11.75 14.31
CA HIS A 675 -18.10 11.05 15.60
C HIS A 675 -17.04 11.57 16.57
N PHE A 676 -15.87 11.95 16.07
CA PHE A 676 -14.84 12.61 16.89
C PHE A 676 -15.40 13.90 17.49
N GLN A 677 -16.05 14.72 16.66
CA GLN A 677 -16.65 15.98 17.10
C GLN A 677 -17.75 15.75 18.13
N ALA A 678 -18.60 14.73 17.95
CA ALA A 678 -19.63 14.39 18.95
C ALA A 678 -19.03 13.99 20.31
N LEU A 679 -17.92 13.25 20.31
CA LEU A 679 -17.19 12.89 21.55
C LEU A 679 -16.53 14.13 22.18
N TYR A 680 -15.95 15.00 21.37
CA TYR A 680 -15.34 16.25 21.82
C TYR A 680 -16.38 17.20 22.44
N ASP A 681 -17.50 17.43 21.77
CA ASP A 681 -18.59 18.30 22.23
C ASP A 681 -19.22 17.81 23.54
N ALA A 682 -19.14 16.50 23.80
CA ALA A 682 -19.59 15.89 25.05
C ALA A 682 -18.55 15.95 26.18
N GLY A 683 -17.36 16.52 25.94
CA GLY A 683 -16.27 16.60 26.92
C GLY A 683 -15.57 15.26 27.19
N ALA A 684 -15.75 14.27 26.31
CA ALA A 684 -15.18 12.94 26.49
C ALA A 684 -13.73 12.80 26.00
N LEU A 685 -13.20 13.81 25.30
CA LEU A 685 -11.88 13.81 24.68
C LEU A 685 -10.98 14.89 25.26
N GLN A 686 -9.70 14.56 25.43
CA GLN A 686 -8.60 15.49 25.67
C GLN A 686 -7.84 15.70 24.35
N THR A 687 -7.74 16.95 23.88
CA THR A 687 -7.16 17.31 22.56
C THR A 687 -5.83 18.06 22.70
N ALA A 688 -5.25 18.47 21.56
CA ALA A 688 -4.03 19.27 21.51
C ALA A 688 -4.10 20.60 22.28
N ASP A 689 -5.30 21.14 22.54
CA ASP A 689 -5.48 22.34 23.38
C ASP A 689 -5.11 22.11 24.85
N GLU A 690 -5.15 20.84 25.29
CA GLU A 690 -4.87 20.42 26.67
C GLU A 690 -3.56 19.60 26.77
N THR A 691 -3.05 19.09 25.64
CA THR A 691 -1.83 18.27 25.58
C THR A 691 -0.98 18.64 24.38
N ASP A 692 0.09 19.40 24.61
CA ASP A 692 1.03 19.89 23.58
C ASP A 692 1.63 18.79 22.69
N ALA A 693 1.67 17.55 23.18
CA ALA A 693 2.19 16.41 22.42
C ALA A 693 1.26 15.95 21.30
N LEU A 694 -0.06 16.19 21.38
CA LEU A 694 -1.04 15.73 20.40
C LEU A 694 -1.10 16.63 19.16
N ASP A 695 -1.44 16.06 18.00
CA ASP A 695 -1.79 16.84 16.81
C ASP A 695 -3.29 17.16 16.77
N ASP A 696 -3.67 18.11 15.92
CA ASP A 696 -5.07 18.52 15.71
C ASP A 696 -5.97 17.39 15.19
N ARG A 697 -5.42 16.22 14.84
CA ARG A 697 -6.18 15.06 14.34
C ARG A 697 -6.21 13.91 15.34
N SER A 698 -5.78 14.14 16.58
CA SER A 698 -5.67 13.13 17.62
C SER A 698 -6.28 13.61 18.95
N ALA A 699 -6.78 12.66 19.74
CA ALA A 699 -7.26 12.89 21.09
C ALA A 699 -6.99 11.69 21.99
N ILE A 700 -7.06 11.90 23.30
CA ILE A 700 -7.10 10.85 24.32
C ILE A 700 -8.53 10.74 24.85
N LEU A 701 -9.04 9.52 25.01
CA LEU A 701 -10.34 9.30 25.66
C LEU A 701 -10.21 9.55 27.16
N ARG A 702 -10.97 10.53 27.66
CA ARG A 702 -11.05 10.92 29.06
C ARG A 702 -12.19 10.19 29.79
N ASP A 703 -13.34 10.08 29.15
CA ASP A 703 -14.49 9.34 29.70
C ASP A 703 -14.38 7.85 29.39
N LEU A 704 -13.84 7.09 30.34
CA LEU A 704 -13.65 5.64 30.19
C LEU A 704 -14.95 4.85 30.21
N SER A 705 -16.07 5.45 30.64
CA SER A 705 -17.38 4.79 30.56
C SER A 705 -17.83 4.57 29.11
N LEU A 706 -17.24 5.32 28.17
CA LEU A 706 -17.48 5.17 26.74
C LEU A 706 -16.65 4.05 26.11
N TYR A 707 -15.75 3.38 26.82
CA TYR A 707 -15.02 2.22 26.29
C TYR A 707 -15.42 0.93 27.02
N ASP A 708 -16.16 0.07 26.33
CA ASP A 708 -16.69 -1.17 26.88
C ASP A 708 -15.82 -2.39 26.49
N GLU A 709 -15.53 -3.26 27.45
CA GLU A 709 -14.71 -4.47 27.25
C GLU A 709 -15.36 -5.49 26.29
N LYS A 710 -16.67 -5.38 26.00
CA LYS A 710 -17.35 -6.29 25.06
C LYS A 710 -17.53 -5.68 23.67
N THR A 711 -17.58 -4.35 23.54
CA THR A 711 -17.99 -3.68 22.30
C THR A 711 -17.04 -2.59 21.80
N GLY A 712 -16.07 -2.16 22.62
CA GLY A 712 -15.09 -1.11 22.32
C GLY A 712 -15.64 0.30 22.58
N LEU A 713 -15.10 1.29 21.86
CA LEU A 713 -15.51 2.69 21.97
C LEU A 713 -16.96 2.90 21.52
N SER A 714 -17.78 3.49 22.39
CA SER A 714 -19.10 4.04 22.09
C SER A 714 -18.97 5.36 21.35
N LEU A 715 -19.76 5.51 20.28
CA LEU A 715 -19.84 6.76 19.51
C LEU A 715 -21.06 7.59 19.89
N LYS A 716 -21.85 7.14 20.87
CA LYS A 716 -22.96 7.90 21.47
C LYS A 716 -22.45 8.47 22.78
N ALA A 717 -22.09 9.74 22.79
CA ALA A 717 -21.93 10.48 24.03
C ALA A 717 -23.26 11.18 24.30
N ASP A 718 -23.93 10.81 25.39
CA ASP A 718 -25.11 11.54 25.84
C ASP A 718 -24.66 12.92 26.31
N SER A 719 -25.10 13.97 25.61
CA SER A 719 -24.86 15.37 25.97
C SER A 719 -25.59 15.68 27.28
N GLY A 720 -24.99 15.35 28.43
CA GLY A 720 -25.69 15.51 29.70
C GLY A 720 -24.91 15.27 31.00
N GLN A 721 -23.68 14.76 30.98
CA GLN A 721 -22.90 14.61 32.22
C GLN A 721 -21.86 15.70 32.37
N ALA A 722 -22.33 16.92 32.62
CA ALA A 722 -21.54 17.92 33.31
C ALA A 722 -21.30 17.42 34.75
N PHE A 723 -20.14 16.79 35.00
CA PHE A 723 -19.69 16.56 36.36
C PHE A 723 -19.25 17.89 36.97
N PHE A 724 -20.13 18.42 37.82
CA PHE A 724 -19.72 19.26 38.95
C PHE A 724 -18.79 18.43 39.84
N GLY A 725 -17.58 18.93 40.07
CA GLY A 725 -16.58 18.36 40.97
C GLY A 725 -15.24 19.01 40.78
#